data_AF-A0A834KCA2-F1
#
_entry.id   AF-A0A834KCA2-F1
#
_cell.length_a   1.000
_cell.length_b   1.000
_cell.length_c   1.000
_cell.angle_alpha   90.00
_cell.angle_beta   90.00
_cell.angle_gamma   90.00
#
_symmetry.space_group_name_H-M   'P 1'
#
loop_
_entity.id
_entity.type
_entity.pdbx_description
1 polymer ?
#
loop_
_entity_poly.entity_id
_entity_poly.type
_entity_poly.pdbx_seq_one_letter_code
_entity_poly.pdbx_strand_id
1 'polypeptide(L)'
;MEQDNKTYIPLDMSFQKYSINSNEGSCLSVITPHVSHSNSSIDRINKYFTNLNINSNITKKKLEINGNDKYLAGTIQSIITSMNLVLIQPSMSNLLYLDTPLFVSYPSSENQNSTNYIYLGKIDDIFGSVNEPIYTVRSLLEEINILKVGDQVYFLLNDPNTEFMSIEQIYKKRIGRGKTRNSHRSNGTMENPHKKMMTSCTNVSEQAHHVSRTKRGQAIGHVRGFRGCTVWLTGLSGAGKTSIAFQVEAILVDHGIAAYGLDGDNVRSGLNCNLGFSKEDRKENIRRVAEVAKLFADSGQICLCSFVSPFEEDRQMAREIHKASDLPFFEVFVDTPLNVCEARDTKGLYKKARQGAIKGFTGIDQMYERPINPDLVVTTENCTLEESAATVIDLLEKQCIIPVLPKPTAPIRELFVPESRIASAKAEADTLQSVEITKIDIQWLQILAEGWALPLTGFMRESQYLQTQHLKCLLEGGKEVNQSIPIVLAISTTDKLRLEGHSAITLRYKNKALAILRRPEFYFHRKEERCGWQFGTNNLGHPYVKMIYESGDWLVGGDIEVLERIKWHDGLDIYRLTPNEIRAKCRKLKADAVFAFQLRNPIHNGHALLMQDTKKRLLEERGFKNPVLLLHPLGGWTKEDDVPLHTRIMQHKAILEEGVLDANSTLLAIFPSPMMYAGPVEVQWHAKARMNAGANFYIVGRDPAGIPHPNKKATPDGNLYDPTHGARVLSMARGLQSLEIIPFKVAAYDKKNKKMSFFDLERKQDFDFISGTRMRDLAKAGKCPPDGFMSPKAWNVLAQYYQNVNKD
;
A
#
# COMPACT_ATOMS: atom_id res chain seq x y z
N MET A 1 -36.57 47.17 -15.61
CA MET A 1 -36.54 47.02 -17.07
C MET A 1 -35.33 46.15 -17.36
N GLU A 2 -35.55 44.84 -17.25
CA GLU A 2 -35.66 43.89 -18.38
C GLU A 2 -34.25 43.37 -18.74
N GLN A 3 -33.90 42.21 -18.20
CA GLN A 3 -34.03 40.88 -18.81
C GLN A 3 -33.00 40.69 -19.93
N ASP A 4 -32.00 39.84 -19.66
CA ASP A 4 -31.58 38.88 -20.67
C ASP A 4 -30.99 37.62 -20.03
N ASN A 5 -31.75 36.54 -20.23
CA ASN A 5 -31.42 35.15 -19.93
C ASN A 5 -30.32 34.66 -20.87
N LYS A 6 -29.28 34.01 -20.34
CA LYS A 6 -28.48 33.05 -21.11
C LYS A 6 -28.50 31.69 -20.44
N THR A 7 -29.35 30.88 -21.03
CA THR A 7 -29.57 29.45 -20.88
C THR A 7 -28.27 28.67 -21.14
N TYR A 8 -27.97 27.73 -20.26
CA TYR A 8 -26.98 26.67 -20.47
C TYR A 8 -27.44 25.75 -21.62
N ILE A 9 -26.56 25.50 -22.59
CA ILE A 9 -26.73 24.48 -23.63
C ILE A 9 -26.13 23.17 -23.10
N PRO A 10 -26.92 22.10 -22.89
CA PRO A 10 -26.38 20.77 -22.65
C PRO A 10 -25.95 20.13 -23.98
N LEU A 11 -24.74 19.56 -24.01
CA LEU A 11 -24.26 18.69 -25.08
C LEU A 11 -25.04 17.36 -25.03
N ASP A 12 -25.93 17.22 -25.99
CA ASP A 12 -26.78 16.06 -26.25
C ASP A 12 -25.92 14.91 -26.80
N MET A 13 -25.69 13.85 -26.00
CA MET A 13 -25.18 12.57 -26.50
C MET A 13 -26.37 11.72 -26.93
N SER A 14 -26.68 11.80 -28.23
CA SER A 14 -27.66 10.94 -28.88
C SER A 14 -27.16 9.48 -28.90
N PHE A 15 -27.92 8.60 -28.22
CA PHE A 15 -27.79 7.15 -28.37
C PHE A 15 -28.37 6.74 -29.72
N GLN A 16 -27.51 6.35 -30.68
CA GLN A 16 -27.95 5.58 -31.84
C GLN A 16 -28.34 4.17 -31.40
N LYS A 17 -29.65 3.91 -31.38
CA LYS A 17 -30.21 2.55 -31.36
C LYS A 17 -29.89 1.87 -32.69
N TYR A 18 -29.05 0.83 -32.68
CA TYR A 18 -29.02 -0.15 -33.76
C TYR A 18 -30.04 -1.24 -33.46
N SER A 19 -31.06 -1.34 -34.32
CA SER A 19 -32.01 -2.46 -34.36
C SER A 19 -31.35 -3.69 -34.96
N ILE A 20 -31.38 -4.81 -34.24
CA ILE A 20 -31.03 -6.11 -34.82
C ILE A 20 -32.30 -6.65 -35.47
N ASN A 21 -32.32 -6.60 -36.81
CA ASN A 21 -33.27 -7.35 -37.61
C ASN A 21 -32.83 -8.83 -37.59
N SER A 22 -33.73 -9.67 -37.10
CA SER A 22 -33.74 -11.11 -37.37
C SER A 22 -34.11 -11.35 -38.83
N ASN A 23 -33.20 -11.96 -39.61
CA ASN A 23 -33.52 -13.01 -40.60
C ASN A 23 -32.26 -13.46 -41.36
N GLU A 24 -32.26 -14.76 -41.69
CA GLU A 24 -31.42 -15.46 -42.68
C GLU A 24 -30.00 -15.92 -42.28
N GLY A 25 -29.95 -17.13 -41.70
CA GLY A 25 -29.40 -18.33 -42.36
C GLY A 25 -28.06 -18.30 -43.10
N SER A 26 -27.16 -19.17 -42.64
CA SER A 26 -26.16 -19.97 -43.38
C SER A 26 -24.68 -19.49 -43.50
N CYS A 27 -23.83 -20.30 -42.84
CA CYS A 27 -22.54 -20.88 -43.27
C CYS A 27 -21.44 -20.00 -43.90
N LEU A 28 -20.28 -19.90 -43.23
CA LEU A 28 -18.89 -19.88 -43.78
C LEU A 28 -17.90 -19.81 -42.59
N SER A 29 -17.28 -20.94 -42.19
CA SER A 29 -15.89 -21.33 -42.48
C SER A 29 -14.81 -20.36 -41.95
N VAL A 30 -14.11 -20.76 -40.89
CA VAL A 30 -12.82 -20.18 -40.51
C VAL A 30 -11.72 -21.21 -40.71
N ILE A 31 -10.73 -20.79 -41.50
CA ILE A 31 -9.54 -21.48 -41.98
C ILE A 31 -8.60 -21.76 -40.80
N THR A 32 -8.14 -23.01 -40.66
CA THR A 32 -7.08 -23.46 -39.76
C THR A 32 -5.72 -23.46 -40.48
N PRO A 33 -4.61 -23.06 -39.84
CA PRO A 33 -3.29 -23.32 -40.38
C PRO A 33 -2.83 -24.74 -40.03
N HIS A 34 -2.49 -25.50 -41.07
CA HIS A 34 -1.80 -26.78 -41.01
C HIS A 34 -0.41 -26.63 -40.37
N VAL A 35 -0.11 -27.47 -39.37
CA VAL A 35 1.27 -27.83 -39.01
C VAL A 35 1.40 -29.35 -39.12
N SER A 36 2.31 -29.76 -40.00
CA SER A 36 2.70 -31.12 -40.33
C SER A 36 3.33 -31.85 -39.14
N HIS A 37 2.87 -33.07 -38.86
CA HIS A 37 3.51 -33.98 -37.92
C HIS A 37 4.85 -34.50 -38.46
N SER A 38 5.92 -34.33 -37.69
CA SER A 38 7.16 -35.11 -37.83
C SER A 38 7.35 -35.99 -36.58
N ASN A 39 7.50 -37.29 -36.83
CA ASN A 39 7.60 -38.37 -35.84
C ASN A 39 8.96 -38.39 -35.10
N SER A 40 9.31 -37.35 -34.35
CA SER A 40 10.57 -37.34 -33.56
C SER A 40 10.41 -37.12 -32.04
N SER A 41 9.17 -36.99 -31.55
CA SER A 41 8.91 -36.73 -30.12
C SER A 41 8.65 -37.98 -29.28
N ILE A 42 8.37 -39.13 -29.90
CA ILE A 42 8.05 -40.38 -29.19
C ILE A 42 9.33 -41.11 -28.74
N ASP A 43 10.45 -40.98 -29.46
CA ASP A 43 11.73 -41.60 -29.07
C ASP A 43 12.50 -40.85 -27.98
N ARG A 44 12.14 -39.58 -27.69
CA ARG A 44 12.77 -38.81 -26.60
C ARG A 44 12.19 -39.12 -25.22
N ILE A 45 10.94 -39.59 -25.15
CA ILE A 45 10.27 -39.93 -23.88
C ILE A 45 10.72 -41.30 -23.38
N ASN A 46 10.96 -42.26 -24.28
CA ASN A 46 11.46 -43.58 -23.91
C ASN A 46 12.92 -43.58 -23.41
N LYS A 47 13.69 -42.53 -23.69
CA LYS A 47 15.06 -42.38 -23.19
C LYS A 47 15.15 -41.83 -21.76
N TYR A 48 14.07 -41.25 -21.24
CA TYR A 48 14.02 -40.68 -19.88
C TYR A 48 13.70 -41.73 -18.79
N PHE A 49 13.17 -42.91 -19.15
CA PHE A 49 12.77 -43.95 -18.18
C PHE A 49 13.79 -45.07 -17.96
N THR A 50 14.98 -45.00 -18.57
CA THR A 50 16.02 -46.05 -18.43
C THR A 50 17.12 -45.74 -17.41
N ASN A 51 17.07 -44.63 -16.68
CA ASN A 51 18.20 -44.14 -15.87
C ASN A 51 17.92 -43.82 -14.39
N LEU A 52 16.98 -44.51 -13.74
CA LEU A 52 16.86 -44.47 -12.27
C LEU A 52 16.73 -45.88 -11.70
N ASN A 53 17.88 -46.43 -11.31
CA ASN A 53 18.03 -47.56 -10.39
C ASN A 53 17.49 -47.16 -9.01
N ILE A 54 16.32 -47.67 -8.59
CA ILE A 54 16.01 -47.83 -7.16
C ILE A 54 15.36 -49.19 -6.93
N ASN A 55 16.01 -49.94 -6.04
CA ASN A 55 15.75 -51.32 -5.64
C ASN A 55 14.50 -51.46 -4.75
N SER A 56 13.72 -52.51 -5.08
CA SER A 56 13.02 -53.46 -4.19
C SER A 56 12.32 -53.00 -2.91
N ASN A 57 10.98 -53.17 -2.88
CA ASN A 57 10.26 -54.13 -2.00
C ASN A 57 8.85 -53.63 -1.68
N ILE A 58 7.85 -53.84 -2.56
CA ILE A 58 6.47 -54.07 -2.11
C ILE A 58 5.83 -55.15 -2.99
N THR A 59 5.46 -56.23 -2.30
CA THR A 59 4.89 -57.47 -2.80
C THR A 59 3.52 -57.24 -3.46
N LYS A 60 3.32 -57.89 -4.61
CA LYS A 60 2.03 -58.04 -5.31
C LYS A 60 0.94 -58.51 -4.34
N LYS A 61 -0.12 -57.73 -4.18
CA LYS A 61 -1.44 -58.24 -3.75
C LYS A 61 -2.46 -57.99 -4.85
N LYS A 62 -2.99 -59.09 -5.39
CA LYS A 62 -4.14 -59.15 -6.30
C LYS A 62 -5.33 -58.43 -5.67
N LEU A 63 -5.93 -57.48 -6.39
CA LEU A 63 -7.29 -57.02 -6.12
C LEU A 63 -8.25 -58.00 -6.83
N GLU A 64 -8.90 -58.85 -6.04
CA GLU A 64 -10.07 -59.61 -6.49
C GLU A 64 -11.30 -58.71 -6.42
N ILE A 65 -11.93 -58.51 -7.57
CA ILE A 65 -13.18 -57.76 -7.71
C ILE A 65 -14.31 -58.74 -7.42
N ASN A 66 -14.91 -58.66 -6.23
CA ASN A 66 -16.20 -59.29 -5.97
C ASN A 66 -17.31 -58.34 -6.40
N GLY A 67 -18.07 -58.80 -7.39
CA GLY A 67 -19.20 -58.07 -7.94
C GLY A 67 -20.35 -57.96 -6.94
N ASN A 68 -20.88 -56.75 -6.82
CA ASN A 68 -22.29 -56.49 -7.08
C ASN A 68 -22.55 -54.98 -7.19
N ASP A 69 -23.34 -54.63 -8.19
CA ASP A 69 -24.14 -53.41 -8.35
C ASP A 69 -23.48 -52.08 -8.81
N LYS A 70 -23.34 -52.00 -10.14
CA LYS A 70 -23.94 -50.99 -11.04
C LYS A 70 -24.15 -49.58 -10.47
N TYR A 71 -23.29 -48.64 -10.87
CA TYR A 71 -23.63 -47.34 -11.51
C TYR A 71 -22.33 -46.55 -11.73
N LEU A 72 -21.62 -46.75 -12.86
CA LEU A 72 -20.59 -45.82 -13.30
C LEU A 72 -20.35 -45.87 -14.83
N ALA A 73 -21.44 -45.77 -15.60
CA ALA A 73 -21.34 -45.37 -17.01
C ALA A 73 -21.30 -43.84 -17.05
N GLY A 74 -20.10 -43.24 -16.95
CA GLY A 74 -19.98 -41.78 -17.00
C GLY A 74 -18.65 -41.13 -16.64
N THR A 75 -17.52 -41.84 -16.54
CA THR A 75 -16.26 -41.19 -16.12
C THR A 75 -15.00 -41.80 -16.74
N ILE A 76 -14.98 -42.02 -18.06
CA ILE A 76 -13.72 -42.25 -18.80
C ILE A 76 -13.55 -41.28 -20.00
N GLN A 77 -14.56 -40.46 -20.31
CA GLN A 77 -14.45 -39.36 -21.28
C GLN A 77 -14.25 -37.96 -20.63
N SER A 78 -14.15 -37.88 -19.29
CA SER A 78 -13.98 -36.61 -18.56
C SER A 78 -12.57 -36.35 -18.02
N ILE A 79 -11.67 -37.33 -18.07
CA ILE A 79 -10.30 -37.20 -17.54
C ILE A 79 -9.30 -36.75 -18.63
N ILE A 80 -9.68 -36.81 -19.90
CA ILE A 80 -8.79 -36.45 -21.03
C ILE A 80 -9.09 -35.03 -21.59
N THR A 81 -10.12 -34.33 -21.09
CA THR A 81 -10.55 -33.02 -21.66
C THR A 81 -10.77 -31.91 -20.63
N SER A 82 -10.07 -31.93 -19.49
CA SER A 82 -10.23 -30.87 -18.45
C SER A 82 -8.93 -30.31 -17.88
N MET A 83 -7.80 -30.49 -18.57
CA MET A 83 -6.64 -29.59 -18.46
C MET A 83 -6.73 -28.52 -19.55
N ASN A 84 -7.63 -27.55 -19.35
CA ASN A 84 -7.58 -26.26 -20.03
C ASN A 84 -7.78 -25.17 -18.98
N LEU A 85 -6.71 -24.42 -18.75
CA LEU A 85 -6.62 -23.31 -17.83
C LEU A 85 -7.63 -22.21 -18.21
N VAL A 86 -8.54 -21.90 -17.28
CA VAL A 86 -9.09 -20.55 -17.14
C VAL A 86 -8.73 -20.08 -15.74
N LEU A 87 -8.01 -18.96 -15.69
CA LEU A 87 -7.70 -18.19 -14.49
C LEU A 87 -8.99 -17.85 -13.74
N ILE A 88 -9.22 -18.52 -12.62
CA ILE A 88 -10.12 -18.06 -11.56
C ILE A 88 -9.24 -17.73 -10.35
N GLN A 89 -9.50 -16.55 -9.79
CA GLN A 89 -8.82 -15.94 -8.64
C GLN A 89 -8.58 -16.93 -7.47
N PRO A 90 -7.56 -16.69 -6.62
CA PRO A 90 -7.36 -17.49 -5.42
C PRO A 90 -8.42 -17.12 -4.37
N SER A 91 -9.52 -17.85 -4.34
CA SER A 91 -10.31 -18.04 -3.12
C SER A 91 -10.06 -19.47 -2.62
N MET A 92 -9.67 -19.58 -1.35
CA MET A 92 -9.42 -20.87 -0.70
C MET A 92 -10.67 -21.73 -0.75
N SER A 93 -10.61 -22.85 -1.46
CA SER A 93 -11.29 -24.10 -1.11
C SER A 93 -10.83 -25.17 -2.10
N ASN A 94 -9.82 -25.95 -1.71
CA ASN A 94 -9.62 -27.31 -2.19
C ASN A 94 -8.79 -28.05 -1.13
N LEU A 95 -9.48 -28.88 -0.33
CA LEU A 95 -8.88 -29.91 0.50
C LEU A 95 -8.23 -30.95 -0.44
N LEU A 96 -6.91 -31.11 -0.35
CA LEU A 96 -6.23 -32.29 -0.88
C LEU A 96 -6.61 -33.49 -0.01
N TYR A 97 -7.29 -34.48 -0.58
CA TYR A 97 -7.42 -35.80 0.02
C TYR A 97 -6.08 -36.53 -0.13
N LEU A 98 -5.45 -36.86 1.00
CA LEU A 98 -4.29 -37.75 1.08
C LEU A 98 -4.71 -38.98 1.89
N ASP A 99 -4.69 -40.15 1.26
CA ASP A 99 -5.09 -41.44 1.87
C ASP A 99 -3.99 -42.10 2.72
N THR A 100 -2.90 -41.40 3.06
CA THR A 100 -1.81 -41.94 3.90
C THR A 100 -1.16 -40.90 4.79
N PRO A 101 -0.85 -41.21 6.07
CA PRO A 101 -0.18 -40.30 6.99
C PRO A 101 1.27 -40.05 6.58
N LEU A 102 1.70 -38.79 6.57
CA LEU A 102 3.08 -38.36 6.33
C LEU A 102 3.75 -38.04 7.68
N PHE A 103 4.90 -38.65 7.98
CA PHE A 103 5.77 -38.24 9.08
C PHE A 103 6.89 -37.34 8.52
N VAL A 104 7.08 -36.15 9.08
CA VAL A 104 8.18 -35.24 8.70
C VAL A 104 8.91 -34.78 9.97
N SER A 105 10.22 -35.05 10.04
CA SER A 105 11.10 -34.54 11.10
C SER A 105 12.03 -33.46 10.55
N TYR A 106 12.25 -32.38 11.30
CA TYR A 106 13.32 -31.40 11.03
C TYR A 106 14.19 -31.18 12.28
N PRO A 107 15.52 -31.05 12.15
CA PRO A 107 16.40 -30.72 13.26
C PRO A 107 16.45 -29.20 13.51
N SER A 108 16.34 -28.78 14.77
CA SER A 108 16.55 -27.40 15.22
C SER A 108 17.97 -27.22 15.80
N SER A 109 18.70 -26.21 15.34
CA SER A 109 19.97 -25.80 15.96
C SER A 109 19.74 -24.85 17.13
N GLU A 110 20.30 -25.22 18.28
CA GLU A 110 20.54 -24.42 19.50
C GLU A 110 19.40 -24.30 20.54
N ASN A 111 19.02 -25.43 21.12
CA ASN A 111 19.27 -25.71 22.55
C ASN A 111 18.93 -27.19 22.82
N GLN A 112 19.86 -27.91 23.46
CA GLN A 112 19.70 -29.33 23.79
C GLN A 112 18.64 -29.47 24.90
N ASN A 113 17.38 -29.77 24.52
CA ASN A 113 16.41 -30.62 25.25
C ASN A 113 14.95 -30.53 24.76
N SER A 114 14.66 -29.94 23.59
CA SER A 114 13.30 -29.97 23.01
C SER A 114 13.27 -30.64 21.64
N THR A 115 12.91 -31.92 21.60
CA THR A 115 12.43 -32.58 20.37
C THR A 115 10.96 -32.18 20.20
N ASN A 116 10.62 -31.43 19.15
CA ASN A 116 9.22 -31.16 18.83
C ASN A 116 8.59 -32.43 18.24
N TYR A 117 7.66 -33.03 18.96
CA TYR A 117 6.84 -34.14 18.46
C TYR A 117 5.52 -33.60 17.93
N ILE A 118 5.15 -33.98 16.70
CA ILE A 118 3.77 -33.85 16.22
C ILE A 118 2.99 -35.02 16.84
N TYR A 119 2.05 -34.73 17.74
CA TYR A 119 1.16 -35.76 18.28
C TYR A 119 -0.07 -35.89 17.39
N LEU A 120 -0.15 -37.00 16.66
CA LEU A 120 -1.36 -37.42 15.94
C LEU A 120 -2.06 -38.48 16.79
N GLY A 121 -2.91 -38.06 17.72
CA GLY A 121 -3.73 -38.96 18.55
C GLY A 121 -5.22 -38.84 18.21
N LYS A 122 -5.98 -39.93 18.37
CA LYS A 122 -7.45 -39.86 18.26
C LYS A 122 -8.02 -39.03 19.40
N ILE A 123 -9.15 -38.38 19.16
CA ILE A 123 -9.88 -37.59 20.18
C ILE A 123 -10.22 -38.46 21.42
N ASP A 124 -10.47 -39.75 21.21
CA ASP A 124 -10.81 -40.72 22.25
C ASP A 124 -9.62 -41.07 23.17
N ASP A 125 -8.39 -40.86 22.71
CA ASP A 125 -7.17 -41.18 23.47
C ASP A 125 -6.75 -40.02 24.42
N ILE A 126 -7.29 -38.81 24.21
CA ILE A 126 -6.93 -37.60 24.99
C ILE A 126 -7.97 -37.32 26.09
N PHE A 127 -9.24 -37.61 25.83
CA PHE A 127 -10.33 -37.44 26.78
C PHE A 127 -10.87 -38.81 27.18
N GLY A 128 -10.16 -39.52 28.06
CA GLY A 128 -10.63 -40.82 28.56
C GLY A 128 -12.09 -40.75 29.00
N SER A 129 -12.97 -41.44 28.25
CA SER A 129 -14.41 -41.64 28.48
C SER A 129 -15.10 -40.58 29.37
N VAL A 130 -15.24 -39.34 28.89
CA VAL A 130 -16.04 -38.33 29.59
C VAL A 130 -17.39 -38.19 28.91
N ASN A 131 -18.44 -38.71 29.55
CA ASN A 131 -19.84 -38.55 29.16
C ASN A 131 -20.35 -37.14 29.51
N GLU A 132 -19.96 -36.10 28.78
CA GLU A 132 -20.61 -34.78 28.86
C GLU A 132 -20.77 -34.10 27.48
N PRO A 133 -21.75 -33.19 27.30
CA PRO A 133 -22.18 -32.71 25.99
C PRO A 133 -21.12 -31.83 25.30
N ILE A 134 -20.92 -32.07 24.00
CA ILE A 134 -19.95 -31.46 23.07
C ILE A 134 -19.96 -29.91 23.03
N TYR A 135 -20.95 -29.24 23.63
CA TYR A 135 -21.09 -27.77 23.58
C TYR A 135 -19.99 -26.99 24.33
N THR A 136 -19.36 -27.58 25.35
CA THR A 136 -18.42 -26.85 26.22
C THR A 136 -16.99 -26.75 25.65
N VAL A 137 -16.67 -27.50 24.59
CA VAL A 137 -15.31 -27.54 23.99
C VAL A 137 -15.16 -26.52 22.84
N ARG A 138 -16.27 -25.96 22.32
CA ARG A 138 -16.25 -25.13 21.10
C ARG A 138 -15.53 -23.79 21.26
N SER A 139 -15.51 -23.19 22.45
CA SER A 139 -14.82 -21.90 22.67
C SER A 139 -13.30 -22.03 22.87
N LEU A 140 -12.77 -23.25 22.98
CA LEU A 140 -11.35 -23.53 23.14
C LEU A 140 -10.64 -23.86 21.82
N LEU A 141 -11.39 -24.07 20.74
CA LEU A 141 -10.88 -24.60 19.47
C LEU A 141 -10.70 -23.54 18.36
N GLU A 142 -10.99 -22.27 18.61
CA GLU A 142 -10.96 -21.22 17.55
C GLU A 142 -9.55 -20.75 17.15
N GLU A 143 -8.49 -21.22 17.83
CA GLU A 143 -7.08 -20.90 17.52
C GLU A 143 -6.26 -22.11 17.02
N ILE A 144 -6.91 -23.26 16.75
CA ILE A 144 -6.22 -24.49 16.33
C ILE A 144 -6.63 -24.82 14.89
N ASN A 145 -5.66 -25.00 13.98
CA ASN A 145 -5.96 -25.44 12.62
C ASN A 145 -6.44 -26.90 12.67
N ILE A 146 -7.67 -27.16 12.24
CA ILE A 146 -8.30 -28.48 12.26
C ILE A 146 -8.20 -29.12 10.87
N LEU A 147 -7.65 -30.32 10.79
CA LEU A 147 -7.62 -31.13 9.56
C LEU A 147 -8.59 -32.31 9.69
N LYS A 148 -9.57 -32.41 8.79
CA LYS A 148 -10.49 -33.55 8.73
C LYS A 148 -10.10 -34.49 7.58
N VAL A 149 -9.85 -35.76 7.88
CA VAL A 149 -9.54 -36.82 6.90
C VAL A 149 -10.51 -37.97 7.13
N GLY A 150 -11.43 -38.19 6.20
CA GLY A 150 -12.55 -39.12 6.40
C GLY A 150 -13.42 -38.72 7.61
N ASP A 151 -13.74 -39.67 8.49
CA ASP A 151 -14.51 -39.45 9.72
C ASP A 151 -13.66 -39.00 10.92
N GLN A 152 -12.37 -38.69 10.72
CA GLN A 152 -11.44 -38.35 11.80
C GLN A 152 -10.96 -36.88 11.73
N VAL A 153 -10.65 -36.32 12.91
CA VAL A 153 -10.32 -34.90 13.12
C VAL A 153 -8.99 -34.76 13.85
N TYR A 154 -8.08 -33.94 13.32
CA TYR A 154 -6.73 -33.68 13.84
C TYR A 154 -6.49 -32.18 14.06
N PHE A 155 -5.49 -31.82 14.89
CA PHE A 155 -5.21 -30.46 15.35
C PHE A 155 -3.74 -30.03 15.11
N LEU A 156 -3.52 -28.75 14.79
CA LEU A 156 -2.20 -28.12 14.59
C LEU A 156 -2.08 -26.85 15.47
N LEU A 157 -1.06 -26.82 16.35
CA LEU A 157 -0.74 -25.68 17.21
C LEU A 157 0.37 -24.83 16.58
N ASN A 158 0.17 -23.51 16.51
CA ASN A 158 1.15 -22.54 16.02
C ASN A 158 1.23 -21.33 16.98
N ASP A 159 2.16 -21.36 17.94
CA ASP A 159 2.62 -20.15 18.64
C ASP A 159 4.12 -20.27 18.95
N PRO A 160 5.00 -19.37 18.44
CA PRO A 160 6.43 -19.38 18.73
C PRO A 160 6.83 -18.71 20.06
N ASN A 161 5.91 -18.10 20.82
CA ASN A 161 6.25 -17.29 22.00
C ASN A 161 5.71 -17.81 23.35
N THR A 162 5.19 -19.03 23.43
CA THR A 162 4.73 -19.59 24.71
C THR A 162 5.85 -20.42 25.36
N GLU A 163 6.35 -20.01 26.53
CA GLU A 163 7.07 -20.94 27.41
C GLU A 163 6.18 -22.17 27.65
N PHE A 164 6.74 -23.36 27.41
CA PHE A 164 6.04 -24.65 27.42
C PHE A 164 5.29 -24.88 28.74
N MET A 165 4.02 -24.48 28.78
CA MET A 165 3.06 -24.93 29.78
C MET A 165 2.27 -26.10 29.19
N SER A 166 2.16 -27.20 29.94
CA SER A 166 1.24 -28.27 29.58
C SER A 166 -0.21 -27.75 29.53
N ILE A 167 -1.05 -28.33 28.67
CA ILE A 167 -2.48 -27.97 28.52
C ILE A 167 -3.21 -28.01 29.89
N GLU A 168 -2.80 -28.92 30.77
CA GLU A 168 -3.31 -29.02 32.16
C GLU A 168 -2.92 -27.81 33.03
N GLN A 169 -1.73 -27.24 32.85
CA GLN A 169 -1.29 -26.02 33.53
C GLN A 169 -2.00 -24.77 33.00
N ILE A 170 -2.28 -24.69 31.70
CA ILE A 170 -3.08 -23.63 31.10
C ILE A 170 -4.52 -23.65 31.64
N TYR A 171 -5.09 -24.86 31.78
CA TYR A 171 -6.41 -25.08 32.38
C TYR A 171 -6.46 -24.65 33.87
N LYS A 172 -5.47 -25.04 34.68
CA LYS A 172 -5.37 -24.67 36.10
C LYS A 172 -5.07 -23.17 36.33
N LYS A 173 -4.28 -22.53 35.47
CA LYS A 173 -3.92 -21.09 35.58
C LYS A 173 -5.09 -20.16 35.20
N ARG A 174 -5.99 -20.58 34.29
CA ARG A 174 -7.19 -19.81 33.91
C ARG A 174 -8.33 -19.92 34.92
N ILE A 175 -8.51 -21.06 35.59
CA ILE A 175 -9.55 -21.22 36.64
C ILE A 175 -9.08 -20.71 38.02
N GLY A 176 -7.76 -20.63 38.26
CA GLY A 176 -7.17 -20.20 39.54
C GLY A 176 -7.38 -18.72 39.95
N ARG A 177 -7.92 -17.85 39.09
CA ARG A 177 -8.22 -16.44 39.43
C ARG A 177 -9.64 -16.21 39.99
N GLY A 178 -10.41 -17.26 40.26
CA GLY A 178 -11.82 -17.16 40.68
C GLY A 178 -12.19 -17.88 41.98
N LYS A 179 -11.29 -18.05 42.95
CA LYS A 179 -11.65 -18.56 44.29
C LYS A 179 -11.08 -17.71 45.42
N THR A 180 -11.74 -16.59 45.71
CA THR A 180 -11.78 -16.02 47.06
C THR A 180 -13.09 -16.44 47.72
N ARG A 181 -12.91 -17.17 48.83
CA ARG A 181 -13.85 -17.59 49.88
C ARG A 181 -15.26 -16.98 49.83
N ASN A 182 -16.26 -17.83 49.60
CA ASN A 182 -17.63 -17.58 50.07
C ASN A 182 -17.70 -17.87 51.57
N SER A 183 -17.82 -16.81 52.38
CA SER A 183 -18.45 -16.88 53.70
C SER A 183 -19.66 -15.96 53.69
N HIS A 184 -20.85 -16.57 53.71
CA HIS A 184 -22.11 -16.08 54.27
C HIS A 184 -22.37 -14.56 54.27
N ARG A 185 -23.26 -14.07 53.39
CA ARG A 185 -24.31 -13.07 53.73
C ARG A 185 -25.32 -12.82 52.60
N SER A 186 -26.55 -13.25 52.87
CA SER A 186 -27.88 -12.66 52.56
C SER A 186 -28.09 -11.73 51.35
N ASN A 187 -28.92 -12.23 50.41
CA ASN A 187 -30.01 -11.59 49.65
C ASN A 187 -29.95 -10.09 49.30
N GLY A 188 -29.85 -9.82 47.99
CA GLY A 188 -30.17 -8.55 47.35
C GLY A 188 -29.84 -8.57 45.86
N THR A 189 -30.51 -9.41 45.06
CA THR A 189 -30.31 -9.44 43.60
C THR A 189 -30.99 -8.24 42.93
N MET A 190 -30.19 -7.31 42.39
CA MET A 190 -30.65 -6.42 41.32
C MET A 190 -30.73 -7.24 40.02
N GLU A 191 -31.94 -7.38 39.47
CA GLU A 191 -32.17 -8.07 38.19
C GLU A 191 -31.74 -7.22 36.98
N ASN A 192 -31.14 -7.89 35.99
CA ASN A 192 -30.68 -7.30 34.73
C ASN A 192 -31.88 -6.87 33.84
N PRO A 193 -32.00 -5.59 33.45
CA PRO A 193 -33.16 -5.06 32.72
C PRO A 193 -33.43 -5.75 31.36
N HIS A 194 -32.40 -6.29 30.70
CA HIS A 194 -32.56 -7.04 29.44
C HIS A 194 -33.42 -8.30 29.59
N LYS A 195 -33.39 -8.95 30.76
CA LYS A 195 -34.21 -10.14 31.02
C LYS A 195 -35.69 -9.79 31.18
N LYS A 196 -35.99 -8.57 31.67
CA LYS A 196 -37.34 -8.08 31.94
C LYS A 196 -38.13 -7.70 30.67
N MET A 197 -37.44 -7.34 29.58
CA MET A 197 -38.07 -7.08 28.28
C MET A 197 -38.35 -8.36 27.48
N MET A 198 -37.48 -9.38 27.56
CA MET A 198 -37.78 -10.67 26.93
C MET A 198 -38.98 -11.39 27.58
N THR A 199 -39.24 -11.15 28.87
CA THR A 199 -40.36 -11.77 29.59
C THR A 199 -41.75 -11.34 29.12
N SER A 200 -41.91 -10.28 28.30
CA SER A 200 -43.22 -9.90 27.74
C SER A 200 -43.52 -10.52 26.37
N CYS A 201 -42.52 -11.05 25.67
CA CYS A 201 -42.65 -11.59 24.32
C CYS A 201 -42.38 -13.09 24.32
N THR A 202 -43.33 -13.87 24.84
CA THR A 202 -43.21 -15.32 25.04
C THR A 202 -43.04 -16.14 23.75
N ASN A 203 -43.22 -15.53 22.58
CA ASN A 203 -43.19 -16.19 21.27
C ASN A 203 -42.03 -15.73 20.36
N VAL A 204 -40.96 -15.12 20.89
CA VAL A 204 -39.82 -14.65 20.08
C VAL A 204 -38.56 -15.46 20.40
N SER A 205 -37.98 -16.09 19.38
CA SER A 205 -36.68 -16.76 19.45
C SER A 205 -35.62 -15.95 18.72
N GLU A 206 -34.44 -15.77 19.32
CA GLU A 206 -33.30 -15.15 18.64
C GLU A 206 -32.84 -16.03 17.46
N GLN A 207 -32.68 -15.42 16.29
CA GLN A 207 -32.21 -16.10 15.09
C GLN A 207 -30.72 -15.81 14.90
N ALA A 208 -29.89 -16.83 15.03
CA ALA A 208 -28.46 -16.70 14.80
C ALA A 208 -28.16 -16.50 13.31
N HIS A 209 -27.32 -15.52 12.99
CA HIS A 209 -26.87 -15.32 11.61
C HIS A 209 -26.01 -16.51 11.13
N HIS A 210 -26.30 -17.01 9.92
CA HIS A 210 -25.48 -18.05 9.28
C HIS A 210 -24.10 -17.57 8.83
N VAL A 211 -23.95 -16.26 8.58
CA VAL A 211 -22.68 -15.64 8.17
C VAL A 211 -22.04 -14.96 9.38
N SER A 212 -20.82 -15.38 9.73
CA SER A 212 -20.08 -14.81 10.86
C SER A 212 -19.79 -13.32 10.66
N ARG A 213 -19.61 -12.59 11.77
CA ARG A 213 -19.21 -11.17 11.75
C ARG A 213 -17.94 -10.94 10.94
N THR A 214 -16.95 -11.82 11.08
CA THR A 214 -15.69 -11.76 10.33
C THR A 214 -15.93 -11.81 8.82
N LYS A 215 -16.78 -12.74 8.35
CA LYS A 215 -17.08 -12.88 6.92
C LYS A 215 -17.93 -11.71 6.38
N ARG A 216 -18.85 -11.16 7.18
CA ARG A 216 -19.59 -9.94 6.84
C ARG A 216 -18.69 -8.71 6.76
N GLY A 217 -17.80 -8.52 7.75
CA GLY A 217 -16.82 -7.44 7.77
C GLY A 217 -15.85 -7.50 6.58
N GLN A 218 -15.43 -8.69 6.15
CA GLN A 218 -14.60 -8.84 4.94
C GLN A 218 -15.30 -8.43 3.64
N ALA A 219 -16.64 -8.47 3.60
CA ALA A 219 -17.43 -8.10 2.43
C ALA A 219 -17.78 -6.60 2.39
N ILE A 220 -17.58 -5.89 3.50
CA ILE A 220 -17.94 -4.49 3.66
C ILE A 220 -16.62 -3.70 3.68
N GLY A 221 -16.28 -3.00 2.61
CA GLY A 221 -15.04 -2.22 2.51
C GLY A 221 -13.86 -2.94 1.85
N HIS A 222 -12.78 -2.19 1.60
CA HIS A 222 -11.59 -2.65 0.86
C HIS A 222 -10.41 -3.02 1.75
N VAL A 223 -10.50 -2.69 3.04
CA VAL A 223 -9.45 -2.89 4.03
C VAL A 223 -9.71 -4.17 4.82
N ARG A 224 -8.72 -5.07 4.89
CA ARG A 224 -8.79 -6.24 5.77
C ARG A 224 -8.42 -5.86 7.20
N GLY A 225 -9.12 -6.43 8.17
CA GLY A 225 -8.76 -6.33 9.59
C GLY A 225 -9.50 -5.26 10.39
N PHE A 226 -10.43 -4.51 9.80
CA PHE A 226 -11.31 -3.63 10.59
C PHE A 226 -12.52 -4.41 11.15
N ARG A 227 -13.04 -3.95 12.30
CA ARG A 227 -14.16 -4.59 13.01
C ARG A 227 -15.28 -3.58 13.24
N GLY A 228 -16.52 -4.02 13.11
CA GLY A 228 -17.67 -3.18 13.44
C GLY A 228 -17.68 -2.81 14.93
N CYS A 229 -17.99 -1.56 15.22
CA CYS A 229 -18.06 -1.01 16.58
C CYS A 229 -18.98 0.20 16.63
N THR A 230 -19.23 0.69 17.84
CA THR A 230 -19.94 1.95 18.07
C THR A 230 -19.03 2.97 18.74
N VAL A 231 -18.89 4.14 18.12
CA VAL A 231 -18.29 5.34 18.71
C VAL A 231 -19.42 6.25 19.15
N TRP A 232 -19.58 6.41 20.46
CA TRP A 232 -20.67 7.18 21.06
C TRP A 232 -20.17 8.54 21.52
N LEU A 233 -20.40 9.58 20.71
CA LEU A 233 -20.04 10.95 21.04
C LEU A 233 -21.13 11.57 21.93
N THR A 234 -20.75 12.00 23.13
CA THR A 234 -21.62 12.70 24.09
C THR A 234 -21.03 14.05 24.49
N GLY A 235 -21.88 15.02 24.86
CA GLY A 235 -21.48 16.38 25.21
C GLY A 235 -22.60 17.39 25.01
N LEU A 236 -22.39 18.62 25.47
CA LEU A 236 -23.36 19.72 25.36
C LEU A 236 -23.74 20.03 23.90
N SER A 237 -24.90 20.67 23.69
CA SER A 237 -25.27 21.19 22.37
C SER A 237 -24.20 22.19 21.91
N GLY A 238 -23.82 22.18 20.62
CA GLY A 238 -22.74 23.08 20.13
C GLY A 238 -21.30 22.70 20.55
N ALA A 239 -21.10 21.61 21.29
CA ALA A 239 -19.76 21.16 21.69
C ALA A 239 -18.90 20.64 20.52
N GLY A 240 -19.49 20.30 19.37
CA GLY A 240 -18.75 19.84 18.17
C GLY A 240 -18.93 18.38 17.78
N LYS A 241 -19.77 17.61 18.48
CA LYS A 241 -20.01 16.16 18.23
C LYS A 241 -20.30 15.82 16.77
N THR A 242 -21.28 16.48 16.16
CA THR A 242 -21.71 16.19 14.77
C THR A 242 -20.60 16.48 13.78
N SER A 243 -19.86 17.59 13.97
CA SER A 243 -18.70 17.93 13.14
C SER A 243 -17.61 16.87 13.25
N ILE A 244 -17.25 16.45 14.46
CA ILE A 244 -16.24 15.42 14.69
C ILE A 244 -16.68 14.08 14.08
N ALA A 245 -17.93 13.66 14.30
CA ALA A 245 -18.46 12.41 13.77
C ALA A 245 -18.38 12.36 12.24
N PHE A 246 -18.80 13.42 11.54
CA PHE A 246 -18.73 13.44 10.07
C PHE A 246 -17.31 13.60 9.53
N GLN A 247 -16.40 14.27 10.26
CA GLN A 247 -14.99 14.30 9.87
C GLN A 247 -14.34 12.92 10.02
N VAL A 248 -14.64 12.19 11.10
CA VAL A 248 -14.19 10.81 11.30
C VAL A 248 -14.78 9.90 10.23
N GLU A 249 -16.05 10.06 9.88
CA GLU A 249 -16.69 9.35 8.77
C GLU A 249 -15.95 9.57 7.46
N ALA A 250 -15.68 10.83 7.10
CA ALA A 250 -14.94 11.17 5.89
C ALA A 250 -13.55 10.52 5.87
N ILE A 251 -12.80 10.58 6.98
CA ILE A 251 -11.48 9.93 7.09
C ILE A 251 -11.58 8.41 6.88
N LEU A 252 -12.53 7.74 7.53
CA LEU A 252 -12.69 6.29 7.42
C LEU A 252 -13.08 5.87 5.99
N VAL A 253 -14.03 6.59 5.37
CA VAL A 253 -14.51 6.31 4.01
C VAL A 253 -13.41 6.53 2.98
N ASP A 254 -12.62 7.61 3.09
CA ASP A 254 -11.44 7.85 2.23
C ASP A 254 -10.40 6.72 2.30
N HIS A 255 -10.37 6.00 3.43
CA HIS A 255 -9.49 4.85 3.63
C HIS A 255 -10.15 3.51 3.24
N GLY A 256 -11.38 3.52 2.72
CA GLY A 256 -12.12 2.33 2.31
C GLY A 256 -12.70 1.53 3.48
N ILE A 257 -12.88 2.17 4.64
CA ILE A 257 -13.49 1.60 5.84
C ILE A 257 -14.94 2.09 5.92
N ALA A 258 -15.89 1.17 6.04
CA ALA A 258 -17.30 1.51 6.12
C ALA A 258 -17.66 2.11 7.48
N ALA A 259 -18.15 3.34 7.47
CA ALA A 259 -18.65 4.05 8.62
C ALA A 259 -20.01 4.70 8.31
N TYR A 260 -20.82 4.91 9.35
CA TYR A 260 -22.11 5.58 9.21
C TYR A 260 -22.42 6.46 10.41
N GLY A 261 -22.70 7.74 10.16
CA GLY A 261 -23.11 8.72 11.16
C GLY A 261 -24.58 8.67 11.55
N LEU A 262 -24.89 8.39 12.82
CA LEU A 262 -26.21 8.60 13.42
C LEU A 262 -26.23 9.92 14.17
N ASP A 263 -26.89 10.93 13.58
CA ASP A 263 -27.12 12.23 14.23
C ASP A 263 -28.52 12.32 14.84
N GLY A 264 -28.64 13.06 15.95
CA GLY A 264 -29.90 13.28 16.64
C GLY A 264 -31.01 13.85 15.77
N ASP A 265 -30.72 14.71 14.80
CA ASP A 265 -31.72 15.29 13.91
C ASP A 265 -32.16 14.29 12.84
N ASN A 266 -31.24 13.47 12.34
CA ASN A 266 -31.52 12.43 11.34
C ASN A 266 -32.43 11.34 11.92
N VAL A 267 -32.11 10.85 13.13
CA VAL A 267 -32.92 9.80 13.76
C VAL A 267 -34.30 10.32 14.18
N ARG A 268 -34.39 11.58 14.63
CA ARG A 268 -35.66 12.20 15.07
C ARG A 268 -36.61 12.54 13.94
N SER A 269 -36.13 12.76 12.73
CA SER A 269 -37.03 12.94 11.57
C SER A 269 -37.58 11.61 11.04
N GLY A 270 -36.96 10.47 11.37
CA GLY A 270 -37.37 9.13 10.95
C GLY A 270 -37.80 8.24 12.12
N LEU A 271 -36.92 7.33 12.56
CA LEU A 271 -37.21 6.28 13.55
C LEU A 271 -37.81 6.80 14.87
N ASN A 272 -37.41 8.00 15.29
CA ASN A 272 -37.80 8.59 16.56
C ASN A 272 -38.74 9.80 16.39
N CYS A 273 -39.42 9.93 15.24
CA CYS A 273 -40.35 11.03 14.98
C CYS A 273 -41.57 11.05 15.91
N ASN A 274 -41.90 9.91 16.51
CA ASN A 274 -43.00 9.75 17.44
C ASN A 274 -42.63 10.09 18.90
N LEU A 275 -41.37 10.46 19.19
CA LEU A 275 -40.89 10.72 20.55
C LEU A 275 -40.79 12.23 20.81
N GLY A 276 -41.36 12.66 21.94
CA GLY A 276 -41.26 14.04 22.42
C GLY A 276 -39.96 14.33 23.18
N PHE A 277 -40.04 15.27 24.11
CA PHE A 277 -38.90 15.71 24.94
C PHE A 277 -39.07 15.38 26.44
N SER A 278 -40.06 14.56 26.80
CA SER A 278 -40.23 14.03 28.16
C SER A 278 -39.02 13.19 28.59
N LYS A 279 -38.89 12.90 29.89
CA LYS A 279 -37.77 12.08 30.39
C LYS A 279 -37.83 10.67 29.80
N GLU A 280 -39.03 10.11 29.74
CA GLU A 280 -39.34 8.79 29.18
C GLU A 280 -39.04 8.73 27.68
N ASP A 281 -39.47 9.74 26.91
CA ASP A 281 -39.20 9.82 25.47
C ASP A 281 -37.70 9.97 25.18
N ARG A 282 -36.97 10.73 26.01
CA ARG A 282 -35.51 10.88 25.88
C ARG A 282 -34.78 9.57 26.14
N LYS A 283 -35.20 8.84 27.18
CA LYS A 283 -34.66 7.51 27.50
C LYS A 283 -34.92 6.53 26.36
N GLU A 284 -36.15 6.50 25.83
CA GLU A 284 -36.50 5.63 24.69
C GLU A 284 -35.76 6.06 23.42
N ASN A 285 -35.56 7.35 23.19
CA ASN A 285 -34.76 7.85 22.06
C ASN A 285 -33.34 7.30 22.12
N ILE A 286 -32.67 7.35 23.28
CA ILE A 286 -31.33 6.79 23.44
C ILE A 286 -31.33 5.27 23.32
N ARG A 287 -32.31 4.57 23.91
CA ARG A 287 -32.43 3.11 23.81
C ARG A 287 -32.56 2.66 22.35
N ARG A 288 -33.43 3.29 21.56
CA ARG A 288 -33.60 2.97 20.12
C ARG A 288 -32.32 3.21 19.33
N VAL A 289 -31.65 4.34 19.56
CA VAL A 289 -30.37 4.65 18.91
C VAL A 289 -29.31 3.61 19.28
N ALA A 290 -29.24 3.18 20.54
CA ALA A 290 -28.28 2.17 20.98
C ALA A 290 -28.52 0.81 20.31
N GLU A 291 -29.77 0.37 20.18
CA GLU A 291 -30.09 -0.88 19.46
C GLU A 291 -29.78 -0.77 17.97
N VAL A 292 -30.05 0.37 17.33
CA VAL A 292 -29.69 0.59 15.92
C VAL A 292 -28.18 0.60 15.73
N ALA A 293 -27.45 1.29 16.61
CA ALA A 293 -25.98 1.32 16.58
C ALA A 293 -25.39 -0.08 16.73
N LYS A 294 -25.96 -0.90 17.63
CA LYS A 294 -25.62 -2.31 17.77
C LYS A 294 -25.82 -3.08 16.46
N LEU A 295 -26.92 -2.86 15.74
CA LEU A 295 -27.17 -3.52 14.45
C LEU A 295 -26.14 -3.12 13.39
N PHE A 296 -25.77 -1.83 13.31
CA PHE A 296 -24.69 -1.36 12.43
C PHE A 296 -23.34 -1.98 12.79
N ALA A 297 -22.97 -1.97 14.08
CA ALA A 297 -21.74 -2.59 14.56
C ALA A 297 -21.72 -4.10 14.28
N ASP A 298 -22.83 -4.81 14.55
CA ASP A 298 -22.95 -6.24 14.24
C ASP A 298 -22.82 -6.53 12.74
N SER A 299 -23.37 -5.65 11.89
CA SER A 299 -23.23 -5.74 10.43
C SER A 299 -21.78 -5.64 9.95
N GLY A 300 -20.87 -5.11 10.78
CA GLY A 300 -19.46 -4.92 10.47
C GLY A 300 -19.06 -3.48 10.20
N GLN A 301 -19.97 -2.51 10.36
CA GLN A 301 -19.70 -1.08 10.14
C GLN A 301 -19.25 -0.37 11.42
N ILE A 302 -18.53 0.75 11.27
CA ILE A 302 -18.26 1.68 12.37
C ILE A 302 -19.42 2.66 12.49
N CYS A 303 -20.24 2.50 13.52
CA CYS A 303 -21.36 3.39 13.80
C CYS A 303 -20.91 4.59 14.63
N LEU A 304 -21.10 5.81 14.11
CA LEU A 304 -20.71 7.06 14.76
C LEU A 304 -21.95 7.78 15.29
N CYS A 305 -22.21 7.69 16.59
CA CYS A 305 -23.40 8.25 17.22
C CYS A 305 -23.12 9.64 17.79
N SER A 306 -23.78 10.68 17.27
CA SER A 306 -23.67 12.07 17.74
C SER A 306 -24.93 12.50 18.50
N PHE A 307 -24.94 12.29 19.82
CA PHE A 307 -26.10 12.60 20.67
C PHE A 307 -25.70 13.39 21.90
N VAL A 308 -26.61 14.20 22.44
CA VAL A 308 -26.35 14.86 23.73
C VAL A 308 -26.23 13.82 24.84
N SER A 309 -27.17 12.86 24.89
CA SER A 309 -27.21 11.75 25.88
C SER A 309 -26.76 12.18 27.29
N PRO A 310 -27.52 13.10 27.93
CA PRO A 310 -27.05 13.87 29.08
C PRO A 310 -26.97 13.08 30.39
N PHE A 311 -27.62 11.92 30.47
CA PHE A 311 -27.69 11.10 31.67
C PHE A 311 -26.72 9.92 31.58
N GLU A 312 -25.97 9.67 32.64
CA GLU A 312 -25.03 8.56 32.77
C GLU A 312 -25.74 7.21 32.60
N GLU A 313 -26.92 7.06 33.23
CA GLU A 313 -27.71 5.82 33.15
C GLU A 313 -28.05 5.44 31.70
N ASP A 314 -28.35 6.41 30.84
CA ASP A 314 -28.70 6.17 29.44
C ASP A 314 -27.47 5.75 28.60
N ARG A 315 -26.31 6.36 28.87
CA ARG A 315 -25.05 6.00 28.21
C ARG A 315 -24.56 4.62 28.65
N GLN A 316 -24.68 4.32 29.95
CA GLN A 316 -24.36 3.01 30.50
C GLN A 316 -25.27 1.92 29.92
N MET A 317 -26.57 2.19 29.77
CA MET A 317 -27.50 1.30 29.07
C MET A 317 -27.06 1.03 27.62
N ALA A 318 -26.68 2.08 26.88
CA ALA A 318 -26.17 1.92 25.52
C ALA A 318 -24.89 1.04 25.48
N ARG A 319 -23.96 1.23 26.43
CA ARG A 319 -22.74 0.42 26.58
C ARG A 319 -23.08 -1.04 26.89
N GLU A 320 -24.03 -1.28 27.78
CA GLU A 320 -24.46 -2.63 28.18
C GLU A 320 -25.11 -3.42 27.03
N ILE A 321 -25.92 -2.77 26.19
CA ILE A 321 -26.51 -3.37 24.98
C ILE A 321 -25.42 -3.94 24.05
N HIS A 322 -24.33 -3.17 23.85
CA HIS A 322 -23.21 -3.58 23.00
C HIS A 322 -22.37 -4.67 23.66
N LYS A 323 -22.06 -4.51 24.96
CA LYS A 323 -21.28 -5.48 25.73
C LYS A 323 -21.97 -6.84 25.80
N ALA A 324 -23.29 -6.87 25.98
CA ALA A 324 -24.08 -8.10 25.98
C ALA A 324 -24.02 -8.85 24.63
N SER A 325 -23.66 -8.14 23.56
CA SER A 325 -23.57 -8.68 22.21
C SER A 325 -22.11 -8.88 21.75
N ASP A 326 -21.13 -8.76 22.65
CA ASP A 326 -19.69 -8.81 22.34
C ASP A 326 -19.28 -7.85 21.20
N LEU A 327 -19.78 -6.61 21.27
CA LEU A 327 -19.44 -5.55 20.32
C LEU A 327 -18.68 -4.43 21.02
N PRO A 328 -17.56 -3.94 20.43
CA PRO A 328 -16.83 -2.81 20.99
C PRO A 328 -17.69 -1.54 21.02
N PHE A 329 -17.64 -0.83 22.14
CA PHE A 329 -18.34 0.43 22.38
C PHE A 329 -17.37 1.41 23.01
N PHE A 330 -17.22 2.58 22.39
CA PHE A 330 -16.32 3.64 22.84
C PHE A 330 -17.12 4.90 23.16
N GLU A 331 -17.15 5.29 24.43
CA GLU A 331 -17.74 6.55 24.85
C GLU A 331 -16.71 7.68 24.69
N VAL A 332 -17.02 8.60 23.78
CA VAL A 332 -16.19 9.76 23.49
C VAL A 332 -16.86 11.00 24.09
N PHE A 333 -16.26 11.53 25.15
CA PHE A 333 -16.75 12.75 25.77
C PHE A 333 -16.19 13.98 25.05
N VAL A 334 -17.05 14.70 24.33
CA VAL A 334 -16.70 15.98 23.69
C VAL A 334 -16.86 17.09 24.72
N ASP A 335 -15.77 17.35 25.42
CA ASP A 335 -15.71 18.26 26.56
C ASP A 335 -15.50 19.69 26.08
N THR A 336 -16.56 20.48 26.12
CA THR A 336 -16.53 21.91 25.78
C THR A 336 -17.33 22.67 26.82
N PRO A 337 -16.78 23.72 27.45
CA PRO A 337 -17.47 24.54 28.42
C PRO A 337 -18.77 25.13 27.88
N LEU A 338 -19.74 25.29 28.78
CA LEU A 338 -21.08 25.80 28.46
C LEU A 338 -21.04 27.20 27.83
N ASN A 339 -20.22 28.10 28.35
CA ASN A 339 -20.07 29.46 27.83
C ASN A 339 -19.57 29.48 26.37
N VAL A 340 -18.67 28.55 26.00
CA VAL A 340 -18.19 28.40 24.62
C VAL A 340 -19.29 27.82 23.74
N CYS A 341 -20.04 26.82 24.23
CA CYS A 341 -21.19 26.26 23.52
C CYS A 341 -22.28 27.31 23.27
N GLU A 342 -22.59 28.14 24.28
CA GLU A 342 -23.52 29.28 24.20
C GLU A 342 -23.01 30.35 23.23
N ALA A 343 -21.72 30.66 23.23
CA ALA A 343 -21.15 31.63 22.29
C ALA A 343 -21.22 31.15 20.83
N ARG A 344 -21.05 29.84 20.59
CA ARG A 344 -21.17 29.24 19.26
C ARG A 344 -22.61 29.23 18.74
N ASP A 345 -23.59 29.00 19.62
CA ASP A 345 -25.04 28.82 19.38
C ASP A 345 -25.43 28.44 17.94
N THR A 346 -24.82 27.39 17.41
CA THR A 346 -24.86 27.02 15.97
C THR A 346 -26.26 26.85 15.39
N LYS A 347 -27.26 26.59 16.24
CA LYS A 347 -28.66 26.37 15.87
C LYS A 347 -29.62 27.40 16.49
N GLY A 348 -29.10 28.42 17.18
CA GLY A 348 -29.92 29.43 17.89
C GLY A 348 -30.73 28.86 19.06
N LEU A 349 -30.35 27.70 19.60
CA LEU A 349 -31.09 26.97 20.63
C LEU A 349 -30.82 27.51 22.02
N TYR A 350 -29.59 27.95 22.30
CA TYR A 350 -29.24 28.53 23.59
C TYR A 350 -29.96 29.87 23.80
N LYS A 351 -30.00 30.73 22.77
CA LYS A 351 -30.78 31.97 22.81
C LYS A 351 -32.25 31.72 23.12
N LYS A 352 -32.87 30.72 22.45
CA LYS A 352 -34.27 30.35 22.67
C LYS A 352 -34.52 29.77 24.07
N ALA A 353 -33.59 28.95 24.58
CA ALA A 353 -33.67 28.39 25.94
C ALA A 353 -33.58 29.49 27.00
N ARG A 354 -32.63 30.43 26.88
CA ARG A 354 -32.48 31.58 27.79
C ARG A 354 -33.70 32.51 27.78
N GLN A 355 -34.45 32.56 26.67
CA GLN A 355 -35.71 33.29 26.53
C GLN A 355 -36.93 32.51 27.06
N GLY A 356 -36.75 31.30 27.59
CA GLY A 356 -37.83 30.45 28.11
C GLY A 356 -38.69 29.76 27.04
N ALA A 357 -38.33 29.89 25.76
CA ALA A 357 -39.06 29.28 24.64
C ALA A 357 -38.82 27.76 24.53
N ILE A 358 -37.74 27.24 25.11
CA ILE A 358 -37.42 25.81 25.17
C ILE A 358 -37.19 25.45 26.64
N LYS A 359 -38.07 24.61 27.22
CA LYS A 359 -37.93 24.11 28.59
C LYS A 359 -37.13 22.81 28.63
N GLY A 360 -36.37 22.59 29.70
CA GLY A 360 -35.59 21.36 29.88
C GLY A 360 -34.43 21.23 28.89
N PHE A 361 -33.81 22.35 28.55
CA PHE A 361 -32.63 22.35 27.67
C PHE A 361 -31.39 22.00 28.47
N THR A 362 -30.66 20.98 28.01
CA THR A 362 -29.44 20.48 28.67
C THR A 362 -28.36 21.57 28.72
N GLY A 363 -27.83 21.82 29.92
CA GLY A 363 -26.85 22.87 30.21
C GLY A 363 -27.47 24.18 30.73
N ILE A 364 -28.78 24.38 30.58
CA ILE A 364 -29.50 25.57 31.07
C ILE A 364 -30.45 25.18 32.21
N ASP A 365 -31.56 24.52 31.88
CA ASP A 365 -32.58 24.12 32.86
C ASP A 365 -32.47 22.64 33.26
N GLN A 366 -31.75 21.84 32.46
CA GLN A 366 -31.48 20.44 32.72
C GLN A 366 -29.97 20.22 32.87
N MET A 367 -29.55 19.50 33.91
CA MET A 367 -28.14 19.18 34.13
C MET A 367 -27.60 18.22 33.06
N TYR A 368 -26.32 18.36 32.72
CA TYR A 368 -25.54 17.39 31.95
C TYR A 368 -24.63 16.63 32.91
N GLU A 369 -24.79 15.32 32.99
CA GLU A 369 -23.94 14.45 33.80
C GLU A 369 -22.70 14.10 32.96
N ARG A 370 -21.55 14.69 33.31
CA ARG A 370 -20.29 14.43 32.62
C ARG A 370 -19.88 12.95 32.83
N PRO A 371 -19.42 12.24 31.79
CA PRO A 371 -18.95 10.85 31.92
C PRO A 371 -17.81 10.73 32.95
N ILE A 372 -17.88 9.72 33.82
CA ILE A 372 -16.87 9.49 34.86
C ILE A 372 -15.64 8.77 34.27
N ASN A 373 -15.87 7.77 33.42
CA ASN A 373 -14.83 6.95 32.80
C ASN A 373 -15.03 6.84 31.28
N PRO A 374 -14.97 7.96 30.53
CA PRO A 374 -15.05 7.90 29.08
C PRO A 374 -13.82 7.19 28.51
N ASP A 375 -13.99 6.49 27.39
CA ASP A 375 -12.88 5.82 26.67
C ASP A 375 -11.94 6.86 26.02
N LEU A 376 -12.46 8.05 25.70
CA LEU A 376 -11.69 9.19 25.21
C LEU A 376 -12.38 10.51 25.61
N VAL A 377 -11.57 11.51 25.99
CA VAL A 377 -12.01 12.89 26.14
C VAL A 377 -11.44 13.71 24.99
N VAL A 378 -12.29 14.45 24.29
CA VAL A 378 -11.92 15.32 23.17
C VAL A 378 -12.25 16.77 23.53
N THR A 379 -11.23 17.60 23.58
CA THR A 379 -11.37 19.05 23.78
C THR A 379 -11.51 19.75 22.43
N THR A 380 -12.50 20.63 22.29
CA THR A 380 -12.69 21.41 21.03
C THR A 380 -12.24 22.86 21.15
N GLU A 381 -11.78 23.28 22.33
CA GLU A 381 -11.16 24.59 22.51
C GLU A 381 -9.73 24.57 22.00
N ASN A 382 -9.38 25.59 21.21
CA ASN A 382 -8.04 25.76 20.64
C ASN A 382 -7.54 24.56 19.79
N CYS A 383 -8.46 23.69 19.36
CA CYS A 383 -8.19 22.56 18.49
C CYS A 383 -8.97 22.73 17.20
N THR A 384 -8.34 22.39 16.08
CA THR A 384 -9.00 22.27 14.79
C THR A 384 -9.92 21.04 14.76
N LEU A 385 -10.81 20.99 13.77
CA LEU A 385 -11.69 19.85 13.57
C LEU A 385 -10.88 18.58 13.24
N GLU A 386 -9.83 18.74 12.43
CA GLU A 386 -8.92 17.69 11.99
C GLU A 386 -8.14 17.11 13.18
N GLU A 387 -7.62 17.97 14.07
CA GLU A 387 -6.94 17.53 15.29
C GLU A 387 -7.89 16.75 16.21
N SER A 388 -9.12 17.25 16.39
CA SER A 388 -10.12 16.60 17.22
C SER A 388 -10.51 15.22 16.65
N ALA A 389 -10.77 15.14 15.34
CA ALA A 389 -11.09 13.88 14.66
C ALA A 389 -9.92 12.89 14.70
N ALA A 390 -8.68 13.37 14.56
CA ALA A 390 -7.49 12.52 14.63
C ALA A 390 -7.36 11.80 15.98
N THR A 391 -7.77 12.40 17.10
CA THR A 391 -7.76 11.71 18.41
C THR A 391 -8.71 10.50 18.45
N VAL A 392 -9.85 10.58 17.76
CA VAL A 392 -10.82 9.48 17.64
C VAL A 392 -10.25 8.38 16.74
N ILE A 393 -9.62 8.74 15.63
CA ILE A 393 -8.92 7.79 14.75
C ILE A 393 -7.82 7.05 15.54
N ASP A 394 -7.00 7.78 16.29
CA ASP A 394 -5.93 7.21 17.13
C ASP A 394 -6.47 6.23 18.18
N LEU A 395 -7.65 6.48 18.75
CA LEU A 395 -8.32 5.54 19.65
C LEU A 395 -8.66 4.24 18.91
N LEU A 396 -9.30 4.34 17.73
CA LEU A 396 -9.70 3.17 16.95
C LEU A 396 -8.49 2.34 16.49
N GLU A 397 -7.37 2.98 16.15
CA GLU A 397 -6.11 2.30 15.83
C GLU A 397 -5.54 1.54 17.03
N LYS A 398 -5.43 2.21 18.20
CA LYS A 398 -4.91 1.61 19.43
C LYS A 398 -5.74 0.41 19.90
N GLN A 399 -7.05 0.48 19.70
CA GLN A 399 -7.98 -0.60 20.05
C GLN A 399 -8.07 -1.69 18.98
N CYS A 400 -7.24 -1.61 17.92
CA CYS A 400 -7.20 -2.57 16.81
C CYS A 400 -8.58 -2.73 16.13
N ILE A 401 -9.38 -1.67 16.11
CA ILE A 401 -10.67 -1.62 15.41
C ILE A 401 -10.45 -1.31 13.93
N ILE A 402 -9.47 -0.48 13.63
CA ILE A 402 -8.98 -0.17 12.28
C ILE A 402 -7.46 -0.40 12.24
N PRO A 403 -6.87 -0.69 11.07
CA PRO A 403 -5.42 -0.67 10.94
C PRO A 403 -4.90 0.76 11.14
N VAL A 404 -3.62 0.87 11.49
CA VAL A 404 -2.94 2.17 11.54
C VAL A 404 -3.02 2.83 10.17
N LEU A 405 -3.74 3.95 10.11
CA LEU A 405 -3.89 4.73 8.90
C LEU A 405 -2.59 5.50 8.66
N PRO A 406 -2.09 5.53 7.41
CA PRO A 406 -0.88 6.28 7.11
C PRO A 406 -1.12 7.78 7.33
N LYS A 407 -0.55 8.33 8.40
CA LYS A 407 -0.60 9.77 8.66
C LYS A 407 0.23 10.49 7.57
N PRO A 408 -0.25 11.60 6.98
CA PRO A 408 0.51 12.35 5.97
C PRO A 408 1.91 12.78 6.44
N THR A 409 2.08 12.94 7.75
CA THR A 409 3.32 13.35 8.42
C THR A 409 4.19 12.18 8.88
N ALA A 410 3.70 10.94 8.83
CA ALA A 410 4.47 9.77 9.23
C ALA A 410 5.73 9.64 8.35
N PRO A 411 6.89 9.32 8.95
CA PRO A 411 8.08 9.02 8.17
C PRO A 411 7.82 7.79 7.31
N ILE A 412 8.39 7.80 6.10
CA ILE A 412 8.45 6.60 5.28
C ILE A 412 9.28 5.56 6.00
N ARG A 413 8.81 4.31 5.98
CA ARG A 413 9.54 3.17 6.52
C ARG A 413 10.86 3.01 5.77
N GLU A 414 11.96 3.19 6.51
CA GLU A 414 13.31 2.84 6.08
C GLU A 414 13.64 1.41 6.51
N LEU A 415 14.59 0.77 5.82
CA LEU A 415 14.99 -0.63 6.04
C LEU A 415 16.37 -0.73 6.70
N PHE A 416 16.80 0.34 7.38
CA PHE A 416 17.99 0.33 8.21
C PHE A 416 17.74 -0.45 9.50
N VAL A 417 18.77 -1.17 9.95
CA VAL A 417 18.78 -1.76 11.29
C VAL A 417 18.74 -0.63 12.33
N PRO A 418 17.84 -0.69 13.33
CA PRO A 418 17.82 0.30 14.42
C PRO A 418 19.17 0.36 15.14
N GLU A 419 19.61 1.54 15.56
CA GLU A 419 20.92 1.76 16.20
C GLU A 419 21.20 0.78 17.36
N SER A 420 20.17 0.47 18.15
CA SER A 420 20.23 -0.47 19.27
C SER A 420 20.59 -1.91 18.88
N ARG A 421 20.37 -2.30 17.61
CA ARG A 421 20.59 -3.66 17.10
C ARG A 421 21.75 -3.74 16.08
N ILE A 422 22.44 -2.64 15.78
CA ILE A 422 23.51 -2.63 14.76
C ILE A 422 24.66 -3.58 15.14
N ALA A 423 25.11 -3.54 16.40
CA ALA A 423 26.22 -4.38 16.85
C ALA A 423 25.92 -5.88 16.73
N SER A 424 24.74 -6.31 17.19
CA SER A 424 24.31 -7.70 17.08
C SER A 424 24.05 -8.11 15.63
N ALA A 425 23.46 -7.24 14.80
CA ALA A 425 23.23 -7.53 13.39
C ALA A 425 24.54 -7.66 12.60
N LYS A 426 25.57 -6.89 12.93
CA LYS A 426 26.91 -7.06 12.34
C LYS A 426 27.54 -8.40 12.72
N ALA A 427 27.50 -8.76 14.00
CA ALA A 427 28.01 -10.04 14.48
C ALA A 427 27.28 -11.22 13.79
N GLU A 428 25.96 -11.13 13.67
CA GLU A 428 25.17 -12.10 12.93
C GLU A 428 25.58 -12.18 11.46
N ALA A 429 25.73 -11.03 10.78
CA ALA A 429 26.10 -10.97 9.36
C ALA A 429 27.48 -11.61 9.06
N ASP A 430 28.36 -11.74 10.06
CA ASP A 430 29.65 -12.42 9.95
C ASP A 430 29.56 -13.95 10.04
N THR A 431 28.47 -14.47 10.62
CA THR A 431 28.21 -15.93 10.73
C THR A 431 27.43 -16.50 9.54
N LEU A 432 26.65 -15.65 8.84
CA LEU A 432 25.78 -16.08 7.75
C LEU A 432 26.57 -16.36 6.46
N GLN A 433 26.03 -17.26 5.63
CA GLN A 433 26.48 -17.40 4.25
C GLN A 433 26.31 -16.08 3.50
N SER A 434 27.29 -15.73 2.68
CA SER A 434 27.31 -14.42 2.00
C SER A 434 27.30 -14.52 0.48
N VAL A 435 26.86 -13.45 -0.16
CA VAL A 435 26.95 -13.24 -1.61
C VAL A 435 27.60 -11.88 -1.88
N GLU A 436 28.54 -11.85 -2.82
CA GLU A 436 29.17 -10.61 -3.28
C GLU A 436 28.20 -9.89 -4.22
N ILE A 437 27.96 -8.61 -3.96
CA ILE A 437 27.07 -7.76 -4.74
C ILE A 437 27.86 -6.70 -5.50
N THR A 438 27.35 -6.24 -6.64
CA THR A 438 28.02 -5.23 -7.47
C THR A 438 27.76 -3.81 -6.95
N LYS A 439 28.50 -2.83 -7.51
CA LYS A 439 28.26 -1.41 -7.21
C LYS A 439 26.83 -0.96 -7.52
N ILE A 440 26.18 -1.55 -8.52
CA ILE A 440 24.79 -1.19 -8.90
C ILE A 440 23.80 -1.85 -7.94
N ASP A 441 24.08 -3.06 -7.47
CA ASP A 441 23.27 -3.69 -6.44
C ASP A 441 23.29 -2.88 -5.14
N ILE A 442 24.42 -2.23 -4.81
CA ILE A 442 24.49 -1.28 -3.67
C ILE A 442 23.60 -0.05 -3.91
N GLN A 443 23.49 0.44 -5.14
CA GLN A 443 22.59 1.56 -5.46
C GLN A 443 21.11 1.14 -5.31
N TRP A 444 20.77 -0.08 -5.73
CA TRP A 444 19.43 -0.64 -5.47
C TRP A 444 19.18 -0.92 -3.99
N LEU A 445 20.19 -1.38 -3.26
CA LEU A 445 20.14 -1.55 -1.82
C LEU A 445 19.89 -0.20 -1.13
N GLN A 446 20.53 0.88 -1.59
CA GLN A 446 20.26 2.24 -1.10
C GLN A 446 18.82 2.68 -1.38
N ILE A 447 18.32 2.40 -2.59
CA ILE A 447 16.93 2.68 -2.97
C ILE A 447 15.93 2.00 -2.01
N LEU A 448 16.17 0.74 -1.67
CA LEU A 448 15.36 -0.01 -0.70
C LEU A 448 15.53 0.54 0.72
N ALA A 449 16.78 0.71 1.17
CA ALA A 449 17.12 1.14 2.53
C ALA A 449 16.44 2.45 2.92
N GLU A 450 16.48 3.43 2.02
CA GLU A 450 15.96 4.79 2.26
C GLU A 450 14.45 4.90 1.99
N GLY A 451 13.77 3.82 1.58
CA GLY A 451 12.32 3.80 1.42
C GLY A 451 11.79 4.43 0.12
N TRP A 452 12.64 4.65 -0.88
CA TRP A 452 12.20 5.17 -2.20
C TRP A 452 11.19 4.23 -2.87
N ALA A 453 11.31 2.93 -2.61
CA ALA A 453 10.53 1.86 -3.22
C ALA A 453 9.33 1.39 -2.38
N LEU A 454 8.86 2.17 -1.41
CA LEU A 454 7.69 1.85 -0.58
C LEU A 454 6.53 1.30 -1.45
N PRO A 455 5.93 0.14 -1.11
CA PRO A 455 6.00 -0.57 0.18
C PRO A 455 7.02 -1.72 0.28
N LEU A 456 7.93 -1.89 -0.69
CA LEU A 456 8.86 -3.02 -0.68
C LEU A 456 9.65 -3.12 0.62
N THR A 457 9.71 -4.32 1.20
CA THR A 457 10.49 -4.64 2.40
C THR A 457 11.89 -5.18 2.08
N GLY A 458 12.23 -5.29 0.80
CA GLY A 458 13.53 -5.72 0.30
C GLY A 458 13.48 -5.99 -1.20
N PHE A 459 14.41 -6.81 -1.71
CA PHE A 459 14.39 -7.22 -3.11
C PHE A 459 13.12 -8.04 -3.40
N MET A 460 12.50 -7.80 -4.55
CA MET A 460 11.19 -8.35 -4.87
C MET A 460 11.17 -9.88 -4.80
N ARG A 461 10.14 -10.42 -4.15
CA ARG A 461 9.73 -11.83 -4.28
C ARG A 461 9.11 -12.07 -5.66
N GLU A 462 8.92 -13.33 -6.05
CA GLU A 462 8.42 -13.66 -7.38
C GLU A 462 7.05 -13.03 -7.65
N SER A 463 6.14 -13.06 -6.67
CA SER A 463 4.81 -12.45 -6.78
C SER A 463 4.86 -10.94 -7.03
N GLN A 464 5.79 -10.22 -6.38
CA GLN A 464 5.98 -8.78 -6.56
C GLN A 464 6.61 -8.50 -7.92
N TYR A 465 7.61 -9.30 -8.32
CA TYR A 465 8.26 -9.22 -9.62
C TYR A 465 7.26 -9.37 -10.77
N LEU A 466 6.40 -10.40 -10.73
CA LEU A 466 5.39 -10.64 -11.74
C LEU A 466 4.35 -9.51 -11.80
N GLN A 467 3.87 -9.04 -10.65
CA GLN A 467 2.96 -7.88 -10.60
C GLN A 467 3.59 -6.62 -11.20
N THR A 468 4.84 -6.32 -10.83
CA THR A 468 5.60 -5.23 -11.41
C THR A 468 5.77 -5.39 -12.92
N GLN A 469 6.04 -6.59 -13.43
CA GLN A 469 6.22 -6.79 -14.86
C GLN A 469 4.93 -6.61 -15.66
N HIS A 470 3.83 -7.19 -15.20
CA HIS A 470 2.58 -7.23 -15.97
C HIS A 470 1.62 -6.08 -15.66
N LEU A 471 1.58 -5.61 -14.41
CA LEU A 471 0.61 -4.60 -13.95
C LEU A 471 1.23 -3.22 -13.77
N LYS A 472 2.57 -3.13 -13.70
CA LYS A 472 3.32 -1.92 -13.31
C LYS A 472 2.88 -1.36 -11.94
N CYS A 473 2.30 -2.21 -11.11
CA CYS A 473 1.77 -1.90 -9.78
C CYS A 473 1.99 -3.09 -8.84
N LEU A 474 2.01 -2.83 -7.54
CA LEU A 474 1.87 -3.83 -6.49
C LEU A 474 0.46 -3.73 -5.90
N LEU A 475 -0.16 -4.89 -5.65
CA LEU A 475 -1.42 -5.02 -4.96
C LEU A 475 -1.14 -5.36 -3.49
N GLU A 476 -1.29 -4.39 -2.61
CA GLU A 476 -0.98 -4.55 -1.19
C GLU A 476 -2.15 -4.07 -0.32
N GLY A 477 -2.71 -4.96 0.49
CA GLY A 477 -3.84 -4.62 1.38
C GLY A 477 -5.09 -4.10 0.65
N GLY A 478 -5.31 -4.49 -0.60
CA GLY A 478 -6.40 -3.99 -1.45
C GLY A 478 -6.12 -2.65 -2.13
N LYS A 479 -4.94 -2.04 -1.88
CA LYS A 479 -4.49 -0.81 -2.53
C LYS A 479 -3.52 -1.12 -3.67
N GLU A 480 -3.56 -0.28 -4.69
CA GLU A 480 -2.66 -0.35 -5.83
C GLU A 480 -1.57 0.70 -5.67
N VAL A 481 -0.33 0.24 -5.54
CA VAL A 481 0.83 1.14 -5.48
C VAL A 481 1.59 1.05 -6.78
N ASN A 482 1.86 2.19 -7.42
CA ASN A 482 2.67 2.20 -8.64
C ASN A 482 4.04 1.54 -8.37
N GLN A 483 4.47 0.63 -9.22
CA GLN A 483 5.80 0.03 -9.19
C GLN A 483 6.09 -0.54 -10.59
N SER A 484 6.65 0.29 -11.45
CA SER A 484 6.81 -0.02 -12.88
C SER A 484 8.10 -0.76 -13.22
N ILE A 485 9.09 -0.75 -12.32
CA ILE A 485 10.41 -1.36 -12.54
C ILE A 485 10.71 -2.49 -11.53
N PRO A 486 11.29 -3.61 -11.98
CA PRO A 486 11.82 -4.63 -11.09
C PRO A 486 12.99 -4.13 -10.24
N ILE A 487 12.89 -4.28 -8.91
CA ILE A 487 13.99 -4.06 -7.96
C ILE A 487 14.37 -5.43 -7.39
N VAL A 488 15.35 -6.06 -8.03
CA VAL A 488 15.69 -7.47 -7.85
C VAL A 488 17.20 -7.64 -7.71
N LEU A 489 17.63 -8.68 -7.00
CA LEU A 489 19.04 -9.07 -6.90
C LEU A 489 19.26 -10.33 -7.75
N ALA A 490 20.12 -10.23 -8.78
CA ALA A 490 20.46 -11.36 -9.63
C ALA A 490 21.67 -12.12 -9.07
N ILE A 491 21.60 -13.45 -9.08
CA ILE A 491 22.67 -14.32 -8.57
C ILE A 491 22.98 -15.46 -9.55
N SER A 492 24.22 -15.95 -9.51
CA SER A 492 24.63 -17.09 -10.32
C SER A 492 23.93 -18.38 -9.89
N THR A 493 23.86 -19.37 -10.78
CA THR A 493 23.37 -20.72 -10.42
C THR A 493 24.20 -21.34 -9.29
N THR A 494 25.51 -21.09 -9.28
CA THR A 494 26.42 -21.56 -8.22
C THR A 494 26.05 -20.94 -6.87
N ASP A 495 25.80 -19.63 -6.83
CA ASP A 495 25.38 -18.96 -5.60
C ASP A 495 23.99 -19.41 -5.16
N LYS A 496 23.05 -19.58 -6.09
CA LYS A 496 21.72 -20.11 -5.77
C LYS A 496 21.82 -21.46 -5.06
N LEU A 497 22.58 -22.40 -5.60
CA LEU A 497 22.75 -23.74 -5.01
C LEU A 497 23.43 -23.69 -3.63
N ARG A 498 24.37 -22.76 -3.43
CA ARG A 498 25.07 -22.58 -2.15
C ARG A 498 24.20 -21.94 -1.07
N LEU A 499 23.32 -21.03 -1.47
CA LEU A 499 22.53 -20.19 -0.55
C LEU A 499 21.12 -20.75 -0.29
N GLU A 500 20.60 -21.61 -1.17
CA GLU A 500 19.30 -22.24 -1.00
C GLU A 500 19.21 -23.01 0.33
N GLY A 501 18.04 -22.94 0.97
CA GLY A 501 17.80 -23.55 2.28
C GLY A 501 18.23 -22.71 3.49
N HIS A 502 19.02 -21.65 3.31
CA HIS A 502 19.37 -20.75 4.41
C HIS A 502 18.23 -19.78 4.73
N SER A 503 17.97 -19.53 6.02
CA SER A 503 16.92 -18.59 6.46
C SER A 503 17.32 -17.11 6.30
N ALA A 504 18.63 -16.83 6.21
CA ALA A 504 19.18 -15.50 5.98
C ALA A 504 20.54 -15.58 5.25
N ILE A 505 20.85 -14.55 4.47
CA ILE A 505 22.13 -14.41 3.75
C ILE A 505 22.69 -12.99 3.93
N THR A 506 24.01 -12.84 3.99
CA THR A 506 24.67 -11.53 4.08
C THR A 506 25.06 -11.03 2.69
N LEU A 507 24.70 -9.78 2.38
CA LEU A 507 25.15 -9.08 1.17
C LEU A 507 26.48 -8.37 1.46
N ARG A 508 27.53 -8.74 0.72
CA ARG A 508 28.88 -8.17 0.88
C ARG A 508 29.32 -7.41 -0.37
N TYR A 509 30.10 -6.35 -0.17
CA TYR A 509 30.83 -5.70 -1.24
C TYR A 509 32.26 -5.47 -0.80
N LYS A 510 33.23 -5.98 -1.56
CA LYS A 510 34.66 -5.93 -1.22
C LYS A 510 34.91 -6.38 0.22
N ASN A 511 34.33 -7.53 0.59
CA ASN A 511 34.34 -8.13 1.94
C ASN A 511 33.59 -7.36 3.05
N LYS A 512 33.10 -6.13 2.81
CA LYS A 512 32.29 -5.40 3.79
C LYS A 512 30.85 -5.93 3.77
N ALA A 513 30.34 -6.38 4.91
CA ALA A 513 28.90 -6.67 5.08
C ALA A 513 28.09 -5.36 5.04
N LEU A 514 27.07 -5.33 4.19
CA LEU A 514 26.21 -4.15 3.99
C LEU A 514 24.78 -4.38 4.46
N ALA A 515 24.25 -5.59 4.27
CA ALA A 515 22.88 -5.93 4.63
C ALA A 515 22.70 -7.43 4.89
N ILE A 516 21.62 -7.78 5.59
CA ILE A 516 21.14 -9.16 5.73
C ILE A 516 19.83 -9.27 4.94
N LEU A 517 19.73 -10.26 4.06
CA LEU A 517 18.51 -10.63 3.36
C LEU A 517 17.88 -11.84 4.06
N ARG A 518 16.69 -11.65 4.60
CA ARG A 518 15.92 -12.62 5.38
C ARG A 518 14.89 -13.33 4.51
N ARG A 519 14.64 -14.60 4.85
CA ARG A 519 13.63 -15.45 4.20
C ARG A 519 13.80 -15.44 2.68
N PRO A 520 14.99 -15.77 2.16
CA PRO A 520 15.28 -15.71 0.73
C PRO A 520 14.35 -16.62 -0.05
N GLU A 521 13.92 -16.13 -1.20
CA GLU A 521 13.13 -16.86 -2.19
C GLU A 521 13.85 -16.75 -3.53
N PHE A 522 14.16 -17.90 -4.12
CA PHE A 522 14.92 -17.99 -5.36
C PHE A 522 14.00 -18.37 -6.52
N TYR A 523 14.00 -17.58 -7.59
CA TYR A 523 13.15 -17.81 -8.75
C TYR A 523 13.88 -17.44 -10.05
N PHE A 524 13.39 -17.92 -11.18
CA PHE A 524 14.07 -17.74 -12.46
C PHE A 524 14.04 -16.28 -12.92
N HIS A 525 15.17 -15.79 -13.43
CA HIS A 525 15.28 -14.42 -13.91
C HIS A 525 14.56 -14.19 -15.24
N ARG A 526 14.54 -15.18 -16.15
CA ARG A 526 13.90 -15.09 -17.47
C ARG A 526 14.22 -13.77 -18.20
N LYS A 527 15.52 -13.54 -18.41
CA LYS A 527 16.10 -12.25 -18.86
C LYS A 527 15.45 -11.69 -20.13
N GLU A 528 15.16 -12.53 -21.12
CA GLU A 528 14.51 -12.09 -22.36
C GLU A 528 13.11 -11.52 -22.10
N GLU A 529 12.27 -12.28 -21.38
CA GLU A 529 10.94 -11.84 -20.97
C GLU A 529 11.01 -10.56 -20.13
N ARG A 530 11.96 -10.50 -19.17
CA ARG A 530 12.19 -9.30 -18.36
C ARG A 530 12.45 -8.07 -19.23
N CYS A 531 13.39 -8.19 -20.16
CA CYS A 531 13.81 -7.08 -20.99
C CYS A 531 12.68 -6.64 -21.94
N GLY A 532 11.95 -7.60 -22.51
CA GLY A 532 10.78 -7.33 -23.34
C GLY A 532 9.73 -6.48 -22.61
N TRP A 533 9.33 -6.88 -21.39
CA TRP A 533 8.32 -6.16 -20.60
C TRP A 533 8.79 -4.83 -19.99
N GLN A 534 10.08 -4.71 -19.69
CA GLN A 534 10.63 -3.53 -19.02
C GLN A 534 11.08 -2.44 -20.00
N PHE A 535 11.68 -2.81 -21.14
CA PHE A 535 12.28 -1.87 -22.09
C PHE A 535 11.55 -1.83 -23.44
N GLY A 536 10.64 -2.77 -23.72
CA GLY A 536 10.06 -2.94 -25.06
C GLY A 536 11.08 -3.42 -26.10
N THR A 537 12.26 -3.86 -25.66
CA THR A 537 13.34 -4.39 -26.51
C THR A 537 14.24 -5.32 -25.70
N ASN A 538 14.80 -6.33 -26.34
CA ASN A 538 15.83 -7.22 -25.80
C ASN A 538 17.20 -6.97 -26.48
N ASN A 539 17.36 -5.85 -27.19
CA ASN A 539 18.58 -5.55 -27.94
C ASN A 539 19.78 -5.32 -27.00
N LEU A 540 20.84 -6.13 -27.16
CA LEU A 540 22.07 -6.06 -26.35
C LEU A 540 22.89 -4.78 -26.55
N GLY A 541 22.58 -3.97 -27.57
CA GLY A 541 23.14 -2.62 -27.73
C GLY A 541 22.54 -1.59 -26.77
N HIS A 542 21.42 -1.90 -26.11
CA HIS A 542 20.90 -1.09 -25.02
C HIS A 542 21.74 -1.36 -23.74
N PRO A 543 22.31 -0.33 -23.09
CA PRO A 543 23.37 -0.55 -22.11
C PRO A 543 22.87 -1.25 -20.83
N TYR A 544 21.67 -0.94 -20.32
CA TYR A 544 21.12 -1.65 -19.15
C TYR A 544 20.64 -3.08 -19.46
N VAL A 545 20.07 -3.32 -20.65
CA VAL A 545 19.70 -4.66 -21.13
C VAL A 545 20.92 -5.56 -21.20
N LYS A 546 22.04 -5.07 -21.74
CA LYS A 546 23.32 -5.79 -21.75
C LYS A 546 23.69 -6.29 -20.35
N MET A 547 23.62 -5.41 -19.35
CA MET A 547 23.94 -5.75 -17.96
C MET A 547 22.99 -6.80 -17.36
N ILE A 548 21.71 -6.78 -17.71
CA ILE A 548 20.76 -7.83 -17.30
C ILE A 548 21.15 -9.17 -17.90
N TYR A 549 21.55 -9.22 -19.18
CA TYR A 549 21.98 -10.45 -19.82
C TYR A 549 23.28 -11.01 -19.23
N GLU A 550 24.22 -10.14 -18.86
CA GLU A 550 25.49 -10.48 -18.21
C GLU A 550 25.35 -10.87 -16.73
N SER A 551 24.19 -10.61 -16.11
CA SER A 551 23.92 -10.98 -14.72
C SER A 551 23.57 -12.47 -14.53
N GLY A 552 23.28 -12.89 -13.31
CA GLY A 552 22.90 -14.28 -13.00
C GLY A 552 21.53 -14.71 -13.55
N ASP A 553 21.31 -16.02 -13.67
CA ASP A 553 20.06 -16.62 -14.20
C ASP A 553 18.95 -16.77 -13.14
N TRP A 554 19.29 -16.52 -11.88
CA TRP A 554 18.36 -16.56 -10.75
C TRP A 554 18.20 -15.16 -10.16
N LEU A 555 17.02 -14.90 -9.63
CA LEU A 555 16.74 -13.76 -8.77
C LEU A 555 16.55 -14.26 -7.34
N VAL A 556 16.95 -13.44 -6.37
CA VAL A 556 16.67 -13.66 -4.95
C VAL A 556 15.88 -12.51 -4.38
N GLY A 557 14.69 -12.81 -3.87
CA GLY A 557 13.81 -11.90 -3.15
C GLY A 557 13.82 -12.17 -1.65
N GLY A 558 13.49 -11.17 -0.83
CA GLY A 558 13.48 -11.32 0.62
C GLY A 558 13.34 -10.00 1.35
N ASP A 559 13.23 -10.06 2.67
CA ASP A 559 13.19 -8.86 3.51
C ASP A 559 14.61 -8.40 3.80
N ILE A 560 14.90 -7.11 3.61
CA ILE A 560 16.25 -6.57 3.76
C ILE A 560 16.41 -5.82 5.08
N GLU A 561 17.54 -6.04 5.73
CA GLU A 561 17.99 -5.30 6.90
C GLU A 561 19.36 -4.67 6.58
N VAL A 562 19.38 -3.38 6.31
CA VAL A 562 20.62 -2.67 5.92
C VAL A 562 21.36 -2.22 7.17
N LEU A 563 22.60 -2.66 7.33
CA LEU A 563 23.36 -2.54 8.58
C LEU A 563 23.71 -1.08 8.89
N GLU A 564 24.06 -0.30 7.87
CA GLU A 564 24.48 1.09 8.00
C GLU A 564 23.97 1.93 6.82
N ARG A 565 23.82 3.23 7.05
CA ARG A 565 23.54 4.18 5.96
C ARG A 565 24.62 4.11 4.88
N ILE A 566 24.20 3.96 3.64
CA ILE A 566 25.10 3.91 2.49
C ILE A 566 25.67 5.31 2.23
N LYS A 567 27.01 5.40 2.23
CA LYS A 567 27.78 6.61 1.91
C LYS A 567 28.78 6.28 0.80
N TRP A 568 28.96 7.20 -0.13
CA TRP A 568 29.81 7.00 -1.30
C TRP A 568 31.19 7.64 -1.16
N HIS A 569 31.36 8.55 -0.19
CA HIS A 569 32.63 9.22 0.10
C HIS A 569 33.26 9.91 -1.11
N ASP A 570 32.44 10.43 -2.02
CA ASP A 570 32.82 11.09 -3.26
C ASP A 570 32.65 12.63 -3.19
N GLY A 571 32.49 13.17 -1.98
CA GLY A 571 32.23 14.59 -1.74
C GLY A 571 30.78 15.04 -2.00
N LEU A 572 29.89 14.13 -2.42
CA LEU A 572 28.50 14.45 -2.79
C LEU A 572 27.45 13.89 -1.82
N ASP A 573 27.86 13.17 -0.77
CA ASP A 573 26.92 12.57 0.20
C ASP A 573 26.01 13.59 0.89
N ILE A 574 26.44 14.85 1.03
CA ILE A 574 25.62 15.94 1.57
C ILE A 574 24.37 16.25 0.73
N TYR A 575 24.36 15.83 -0.54
CA TYR A 575 23.23 15.96 -1.45
C TYR A 575 22.39 14.69 -1.52
N ARG A 576 22.87 13.55 -1.00
CA ARG A 576 22.13 12.26 -0.98
C ARG A 576 21.18 12.21 0.21
N LEU A 577 20.10 12.96 0.08
CA LEU A 577 19.06 13.06 1.10
C LEU A 577 18.06 11.92 0.95
N THR A 578 17.68 11.28 2.06
CA THR A 578 16.59 10.30 2.05
C THR A 578 15.24 10.99 1.79
N PRO A 579 14.18 10.26 1.37
CA PRO A 579 12.83 10.79 1.28
C PRO A 579 12.37 11.50 2.55
N ASN A 580 12.70 10.95 3.72
CA ASN A 580 12.36 11.55 5.02
C ASN A 580 13.11 12.87 5.25
N GLU A 581 14.40 12.93 4.91
CA GLU A 581 15.20 14.16 5.00
C GLU A 581 14.71 15.24 4.03
N ILE A 582 14.31 14.87 2.81
CA ILE A 582 13.70 15.78 1.84
C ILE A 582 12.40 16.35 2.40
N ARG A 583 11.48 15.49 2.86
CA ARG A 583 10.22 15.91 3.50
C ARG A 583 10.48 16.86 4.67
N ALA A 584 11.47 16.55 5.52
CA ALA A 584 11.85 17.40 6.65
C ALA A 584 12.40 18.76 6.20
N LYS A 585 13.24 18.81 5.16
CA LYS A 585 13.74 20.07 4.60
C LYS A 585 12.63 20.90 3.96
N CYS A 586 11.70 20.29 3.21
CA CYS A 586 10.55 21.00 2.65
C CYS A 586 9.67 21.60 3.75
N ARG A 587 9.42 20.88 4.86
CA ARG A 587 8.73 21.43 6.04
C ARG A 587 9.49 22.60 6.67
N LYS A 588 10.82 22.50 6.80
CA LYS A 588 11.67 23.59 7.32
C LYS A 588 11.61 24.83 6.42
N LEU A 589 11.55 24.63 5.10
CA LEU A 589 11.32 25.69 4.12
C LEU A 589 9.90 26.23 4.12
N LYS A 590 8.99 25.68 4.94
CA LYS A 590 7.55 26.01 4.98
C LYS A 590 6.88 25.86 3.61
N ALA A 591 7.28 24.85 2.84
CA ALA A 591 6.71 24.57 1.53
C ALA A 591 5.23 24.19 1.69
N ASP A 592 4.34 24.84 0.92
CA ASP A 592 2.93 24.45 0.79
C ASP A 592 2.65 23.68 -0.51
N ALA A 593 3.61 23.68 -1.43
CA ALA A 593 3.68 22.80 -2.58
C ALA A 593 5.14 22.42 -2.87
N VAL A 594 5.37 21.17 -3.28
CA VAL A 594 6.66 20.70 -3.77
C VAL A 594 6.50 20.20 -5.20
N PHE A 595 7.27 20.75 -6.12
CA PHE A 595 7.29 20.32 -7.52
C PHE A 595 8.65 19.77 -7.90
N ALA A 596 8.69 18.56 -8.46
CA ALA A 596 9.91 17.84 -8.73
C ALA A 596 10.34 17.95 -10.20
N PHE A 597 11.64 18.13 -10.41
CA PHE A 597 12.27 18.06 -11.72
C PHE A 597 13.35 16.98 -11.72
N GLN A 598 13.06 15.87 -12.40
CA GLN A 598 13.99 14.78 -12.66
C GLN A 598 14.94 15.17 -13.79
N LEU A 599 16.24 14.87 -13.63
CA LEU A 599 17.22 15.07 -14.68
C LEU A 599 18.42 14.15 -14.56
N ARG A 600 18.98 13.79 -15.71
CA ARG A 600 20.30 13.12 -15.84
C ARG A 600 21.31 13.95 -16.62
N ASN A 601 20.87 15.05 -17.21
CA ASN A 601 21.67 15.90 -18.11
C ASN A 601 21.96 17.25 -17.45
N PRO A 602 22.98 18.00 -17.93
CA PRO A 602 23.15 19.41 -17.57
C PRO A 602 21.91 20.26 -17.84
N ILE A 603 21.68 21.29 -17.02
CA ILE A 603 20.52 22.18 -17.16
C ILE A 603 20.88 23.32 -18.12
N HIS A 604 20.10 23.51 -19.18
CA HIS A 604 20.12 24.73 -19.98
C HIS A 604 18.89 25.59 -19.66
N ASN A 605 18.82 26.81 -20.18
CA ASN A 605 17.75 27.75 -19.84
C ASN A 605 16.36 27.29 -20.31
N GLY A 606 16.28 26.35 -21.26
CA GLY A 606 15.01 25.67 -21.59
C GLY A 606 14.44 24.85 -20.42
N HIS A 607 15.27 24.10 -19.69
CA HIS A 607 14.85 23.43 -18.46
C HIS A 607 14.51 24.44 -17.36
N ALA A 608 15.32 25.50 -17.23
CA ALA A 608 15.06 26.57 -16.26
C ALA A 608 13.71 27.26 -16.51
N LEU A 609 13.39 27.58 -17.78
CA LEU A 609 12.12 28.18 -18.18
C LEU A 609 10.93 27.35 -17.71
N LEU A 610 11.01 26.02 -17.81
CA LEU A 610 9.94 25.12 -17.39
C LEU A 610 9.76 25.09 -15.87
N MET A 611 10.86 25.07 -15.13
CA MET A 611 10.84 25.12 -13.67
C MET A 611 10.30 26.48 -13.18
N GLN A 612 10.69 27.57 -13.82
CA GLN A 612 10.20 28.93 -13.54
C GLN A 612 8.71 29.08 -13.89
N ASP A 613 8.28 28.63 -15.06
CA ASP A 613 6.89 28.65 -15.48
C ASP A 613 6.01 27.81 -14.57
N THR A 614 6.48 26.63 -14.15
CA THR A 614 5.79 25.80 -13.15
C THR A 614 5.60 26.55 -11.84
N LYS A 615 6.68 27.13 -11.28
CA LYS A 615 6.60 27.95 -10.06
C LYS A 615 5.59 29.09 -10.22
N LYS A 616 5.63 29.80 -11.35
CA LYS A 616 4.72 30.90 -11.67
C LYS A 616 3.26 30.45 -11.66
N ARG A 617 2.92 29.35 -12.34
CA ARG A 617 1.54 28.83 -12.36
C ARG A 617 1.07 28.38 -10.97
N LEU A 618 1.94 27.77 -10.18
CA LEU A 618 1.61 27.40 -8.80
C LEU A 618 1.28 28.63 -7.93
N LEU A 619 2.01 29.73 -8.11
CA LEU A 619 1.77 30.99 -7.40
C LEU A 619 0.50 31.71 -7.88
N GLU A 620 0.41 31.93 -9.20
CA GLU A 620 -0.58 32.83 -9.80
C GLU A 620 -1.92 32.15 -10.09
N GLU A 621 -1.90 30.91 -10.60
CA GLU A 621 -3.10 30.20 -11.07
C GLU A 621 -3.67 29.26 -10.01
N ARG A 622 -2.80 28.62 -9.21
CA ARG A 622 -3.20 27.63 -8.18
C ARG A 622 -3.26 28.21 -6.76
N GLY A 623 -2.74 29.41 -6.54
CA GLY A 623 -2.87 30.13 -5.27
C GLY A 623 -1.92 29.70 -4.15
N PHE A 624 -0.97 28.79 -4.41
CA PHE A 624 0.09 28.44 -3.46
C PHE A 624 0.94 29.68 -3.13
N LYS A 625 1.47 29.74 -1.92
CA LYS A 625 2.24 30.88 -1.39
C LYS A 625 3.74 30.60 -1.36
N ASN A 626 4.15 29.35 -1.19
CA ASN A 626 5.56 28.98 -1.09
C ASN A 626 5.89 27.65 -1.80
N PRO A 627 5.73 27.59 -3.14
CA PRO A 627 6.10 26.41 -3.91
C PRO A 627 7.62 26.25 -3.96
N VAL A 628 8.10 25.07 -3.55
CA VAL A 628 9.52 24.70 -3.53
C VAL A 628 9.85 23.73 -4.66
N LEU A 629 10.89 24.05 -5.42
CA LEU A 629 11.45 23.18 -6.45
C LEU A 629 12.31 22.10 -5.79
N LEU A 630 11.99 20.82 -6.02
CA LEU A 630 12.91 19.71 -5.79
C LEU A 630 13.71 19.46 -7.07
N LEU A 631 14.88 20.09 -7.17
CA LEU A 631 15.82 19.88 -8.27
C LEU A 631 16.61 18.61 -8.01
N HIS A 632 16.33 17.55 -8.78
CA HIS A 632 16.62 16.21 -8.31
C HIS A 632 17.43 15.38 -9.33
N PRO A 633 18.71 15.72 -9.57
CA PRO A 633 19.57 14.94 -10.46
C PRO A 633 19.69 13.48 -10.02
N LEU A 634 19.61 12.56 -10.99
CA LEU A 634 19.91 11.15 -10.78
C LEU A 634 21.42 10.96 -10.60
N GLY A 635 21.80 10.15 -9.62
CA GLY A 635 23.19 9.91 -9.23
C GLY A 635 23.60 8.45 -9.04
N GLY A 636 22.73 7.49 -9.37
CA GLY A 636 23.15 6.10 -9.59
C GLY A 636 23.90 5.93 -10.91
N TRP A 637 24.03 4.68 -11.36
CA TRP A 637 24.67 4.36 -12.64
C TRP A 637 23.99 5.08 -13.81
N THR A 638 24.81 5.58 -14.72
CA THR A 638 24.44 6.16 -16.01
C THR A 638 25.37 5.60 -17.08
N LYS A 639 24.92 5.58 -18.34
CA LYS A 639 25.75 5.14 -19.47
C LYS A 639 26.97 6.04 -19.69
N GLU A 640 27.99 5.49 -20.35
CA GLU A 640 29.33 6.10 -20.44
C GLU A 640 29.37 7.47 -21.13
N ASP A 641 28.50 7.75 -22.09
CA ASP A 641 28.48 9.02 -22.83
C ASP A 641 27.66 10.13 -22.14
N ASP A 642 27.05 9.86 -20.98
CA ASP A 642 26.39 10.88 -20.16
C ASP A 642 27.43 11.66 -19.33
N VAL A 643 27.14 12.93 -19.03
CA VAL A 643 28.01 13.77 -18.21
C VAL A 643 28.08 13.21 -16.78
N PRO A 644 29.28 12.99 -16.21
CA PRO A 644 29.45 12.47 -14.85
C PRO A 644 28.71 13.30 -13.80
N LEU A 645 28.25 12.61 -12.75
CA LEU A 645 27.46 13.22 -11.67
C LEU A 645 28.15 14.43 -11.03
N HIS A 646 29.44 14.34 -10.72
CA HIS A 646 30.20 15.43 -10.11
C HIS A 646 30.16 16.71 -10.96
N THR A 647 30.40 16.59 -12.26
CA THR A 647 30.30 17.69 -13.23
C THR A 647 28.89 18.26 -13.29
N ARG A 648 27.85 17.42 -13.28
CA ARG A 648 26.46 17.88 -13.26
C ARG A 648 26.13 18.66 -12.00
N ILE A 649 26.54 18.19 -10.82
CA ILE A 649 26.30 18.90 -9.56
C ILE A 649 27.00 20.25 -9.54
N MET A 650 28.26 20.34 -9.99
CA MET A 650 28.95 21.63 -10.14
C MET A 650 28.20 22.57 -11.10
N GLN A 651 27.72 22.04 -12.22
CA GLN A 651 26.96 22.80 -13.21
C GLN A 651 25.62 23.32 -12.65
N HIS A 652 24.92 22.51 -11.86
CA HIS A 652 23.66 22.90 -11.23
C HIS A 652 23.88 23.95 -10.12
N LYS A 653 24.97 23.85 -9.36
CA LYS A 653 25.36 24.89 -8.41
C LYS A 653 25.61 26.23 -9.09
N ALA A 654 26.34 26.24 -10.21
CA ALA A 654 26.59 27.45 -10.97
C ALA A 654 25.29 28.14 -11.42
N ILE A 655 24.25 27.37 -11.76
CA ILE A 655 22.92 27.89 -12.13
C ILE A 655 22.20 28.55 -10.94
N LEU A 656 22.31 27.96 -9.75
CA LEU A 656 21.74 28.54 -8.53
C LEU A 656 22.51 29.80 -8.11
N GLU A 657 23.84 29.79 -8.24
CA GLU A 657 24.71 30.92 -7.91
C GLU A 657 24.49 32.13 -8.83
N GLU A 658 24.19 31.90 -10.12
CA GLU A 658 23.84 32.97 -11.06
C GLU A 658 22.37 33.40 -10.97
N GLY A 659 21.57 32.81 -10.07
CA GLY A 659 20.17 33.18 -9.87
C GLY A 659 19.24 32.80 -11.03
N VAL A 660 19.68 31.93 -11.94
CA VAL A 660 18.81 31.38 -13.00
C VAL A 660 17.66 30.58 -12.37
N LEU A 661 17.95 29.87 -11.27
CA LEU A 661 16.95 29.31 -10.38
C LEU A 661 17.13 29.93 -8.99
N ASP A 662 16.03 30.28 -8.34
CA ASP A 662 16.04 30.87 -7.01
C ASP A 662 16.50 29.84 -5.96
N ALA A 663 17.66 30.09 -5.36
CA ALA A 663 18.27 29.21 -4.37
C ALA A 663 17.45 29.08 -3.08
N ASN A 664 16.66 30.10 -2.71
CA ASN A 664 15.86 30.08 -1.49
C ASN A 664 14.61 29.18 -1.62
N SER A 665 14.10 29.02 -2.84
CA SER A 665 12.96 28.16 -3.14
C SER A 665 13.35 26.86 -3.86
N THR A 666 14.63 26.47 -3.83
CA THR A 666 15.12 25.28 -4.53
C THR A 666 15.89 24.36 -3.59
N LEU A 667 15.42 23.12 -3.48
CA LEU A 667 16.13 22.04 -2.81
C LEU A 667 16.87 21.19 -3.85
N LEU A 668 18.20 21.29 -3.87
CA LEU A 668 19.08 20.41 -4.66
C LEU A 668 19.38 19.12 -3.88
N ALA A 669 18.97 17.97 -4.42
CA ALA A 669 19.23 16.65 -3.85
C ALA A 669 19.58 15.62 -4.95
N ILE A 670 20.31 14.56 -4.61
CA ILE A 670 20.70 13.48 -5.53
C ILE A 670 19.76 12.30 -5.32
N PHE A 671 19.13 11.85 -6.41
CA PHE A 671 18.33 10.62 -6.41
C PHE A 671 19.25 9.41 -6.68
N PRO A 672 19.36 8.44 -5.76
CA PRO A 672 20.41 7.41 -5.84
C PRO A 672 20.16 6.27 -6.84
N SER A 673 18.99 6.24 -7.48
CA SER A 673 18.62 5.15 -8.40
C SER A 673 19.58 5.04 -9.59
N PRO A 674 19.93 3.82 -10.02
CA PRO A 674 20.45 3.59 -11.36
C PRO A 674 19.46 4.10 -12.43
N MET A 675 19.99 4.63 -13.54
CA MET A 675 19.23 5.00 -14.72
C MET A 675 19.09 3.79 -15.64
N MET A 676 17.86 3.39 -15.97
CA MET A 676 17.63 2.23 -16.82
C MET A 676 17.55 2.59 -18.30
N TYR A 677 17.17 3.82 -18.66
CA TYR A 677 16.80 4.21 -20.02
C TYR A 677 15.56 3.46 -20.56
N ALA A 678 14.61 3.18 -19.66
CA ALA A 678 13.38 2.42 -19.93
C ALA A 678 12.16 3.31 -20.25
N GLY A 679 12.37 4.57 -20.66
CA GLY A 679 11.34 5.42 -21.26
C GLY A 679 10.05 5.53 -20.42
N PRO A 680 8.86 5.28 -21.02
CA PRO A 680 7.57 5.35 -20.33
C PRO A 680 7.40 4.41 -19.13
N VAL A 681 8.16 3.31 -19.07
CA VAL A 681 8.15 2.41 -17.90
C VAL A 681 8.94 3.04 -16.75
N GLU A 682 10.12 3.57 -17.03
CA GLU A 682 10.97 4.16 -15.99
C GLU A 682 10.49 5.54 -15.51
N VAL A 683 9.84 6.34 -16.35
CA VAL A 683 9.38 7.67 -15.91
C VAL A 683 8.30 7.56 -14.80
N GLN A 684 7.52 6.48 -14.78
CA GLN A 684 6.62 6.16 -13.66
C GLN A 684 7.38 5.95 -12.35
N TRP A 685 8.51 5.23 -12.40
CA TRP A 685 9.40 5.06 -11.25
C TRP A 685 10.00 6.38 -10.77
N HIS A 686 10.46 7.22 -11.70
CA HIS A 686 10.99 8.55 -11.37
C HIS A 686 9.94 9.44 -10.71
N ALA A 687 8.67 9.32 -11.11
CA ALA A 687 7.53 10.03 -10.52
C ALA A 687 7.17 9.47 -9.13
N LYS A 688 6.97 8.15 -9.02
CA LYS A 688 6.67 7.44 -7.75
C LYS A 688 7.71 7.77 -6.66
N ALA A 689 8.99 7.69 -6.98
CA ALA A 689 10.07 7.97 -6.04
C ALA A 689 9.98 9.42 -5.48
N ARG A 690 9.50 10.37 -6.30
CA ARG A 690 9.35 11.79 -5.90
C ARG A 690 8.08 12.03 -5.12
N MET A 691 7.00 11.34 -5.46
CA MET A 691 5.79 11.27 -4.63
C MET A 691 6.15 10.75 -3.22
N ASN A 692 6.96 9.69 -3.13
CA ASN A 692 7.50 9.22 -1.85
C ASN A 692 8.35 10.29 -1.17
N ALA A 693 9.19 11.05 -1.87
CA ALA A 693 9.91 12.18 -1.29
C ALA A 693 9.04 13.41 -0.92
N GLY A 694 7.72 13.37 -1.13
CA GLY A 694 6.78 14.42 -0.74
C GLY A 694 6.48 15.44 -1.85
N ALA A 695 6.79 15.14 -3.10
CA ALA A 695 6.38 15.98 -4.23
C ALA A 695 4.87 15.87 -4.47
N ASN A 696 4.23 17.02 -4.70
CA ASN A 696 2.82 17.13 -5.11
C ASN A 696 2.69 17.23 -6.62
N PHE A 697 3.71 17.81 -7.28
CA PHE A 697 3.73 18.03 -8.71
C PHE A 697 4.98 17.40 -9.34
N TYR A 698 4.84 16.86 -10.54
CA TYR A 698 5.95 16.26 -11.28
C TYR A 698 6.02 16.79 -12.70
N ILE A 699 7.13 17.44 -13.03
CA ILE A 699 7.36 18.01 -14.36
C ILE A 699 7.89 16.91 -15.28
N VAL A 700 7.18 16.65 -16.40
CA VAL A 700 7.55 15.60 -17.36
C VAL A 700 7.71 16.13 -18.78
N GLY A 701 8.88 15.84 -19.36
CA GLY A 701 9.27 16.31 -20.69
C GLY A 701 8.95 15.39 -21.85
N ARG A 702 9.45 15.82 -23.03
CA ARG A 702 9.53 14.99 -24.23
C ARG A 702 10.57 13.89 -24.00
N ASP A 703 10.22 12.67 -24.42
CA ASP A 703 11.07 11.47 -24.36
C ASP A 703 11.74 11.25 -22.98
N PRO A 704 10.97 11.30 -21.88
CA PRO A 704 11.54 11.19 -20.55
C PRO A 704 12.09 9.77 -20.36
N ALA A 705 13.27 9.68 -19.74
CA ALA A 705 14.00 8.42 -19.59
C ALA A 705 14.31 7.68 -20.92
N GLY A 706 14.19 8.34 -22.07
CA GLY A 706 14.47 7.74 -23.37
C GLY A 706 15.94 7.73 -23.76
N ILE A 707 16.22 6.94 -24.81
CA ILE A 707 17.52 6.79 -25.46
C ILE A 707 17.29 6.52 -26.96
N PRO A 708 18.23 6.90 -27.87
CA PRO A 708 18.16 6.45 -29.24
C PRO A 708 18.11 4.93 -29.36
N HIS A 709 17.37 4.42 -30.34
CA HIS A 709 17.37 2.99 -30.64
C HIS A 709 18.78 2.54 -31.08
N PRO A 710 19.32 1.41 -30.60
CA PRO A 710 20.67 0.94 -30.98
C PRO A 710 20.86 0.85 -32.51
N ASN A 711 19.82 0.46 -33.23
CA ASN A 711 19.69 0.65 -34.67
C ASN A 711 18.83 1.88 -34.97
N LYS A 712 19.43 3.04 -35.26
CA LYS A 712 18.71 4.30 -35.52
C LYS A 712 17.77 4.26 -36.73
N LYS A 713 17.87 3.26 -37.60
CA LYS A 713 16.98 3.07 -38.75
C LYS A 713 15.75 2.23 -38.42
N ALA A 714 15.70 1.61 -37.24
CA ALA A 714 14.60 0.75 -36.83
C ALA A 714 13.31 1.53 -36.51
N THR A 715 13.43 2.83 -36.20
CA THR A 715 12.30 3.72 -35.91
C THR A 715 12.39 4.99 -36.75
N PRO A 716 11.26 5.63 -37.11
CA PRO A 716 11.25 6.80 -38.00
C PRO A 716 12.07 7.99 -37.50
N ASP A 717 12.12 8.20 -36.18
CA ASP A 717 12.84 9.28 -35.53
C ASP A 717 14.16 8.83 -34.85
N GLY A 718 14.50 7.55 -35.00
CA GLY A 718 15.68 6.92 -34.41
C GLY A 718 15.66 6.80 -32.89
N ASN A 719 14.56 7.13 -32.22
CA ASN A 719 14.40 6.97 -30.77
C ASN A 719 13.84 5.58 -30.44
N LEU A 720 14.17 5.06 -29.25
CA LEU A 720 13.64 3.79 -28.77
C LEU A 720 12.16 3.89 -28.37
N TYR A 721 11.72 5.07 -27.92
CA TYR A 721 10.36 5.32 -27.49
C TYR A 721 9.76 6.50 -28.26
N ASP A 722 8.44 6.46 -28.43
CA ASP A 722 7.72 7.64 -28.90
C ASP A 722 7.90 8.78 -27.87
N PRO A 723 8.30 9.98 -28.30
CA PRO A 723 8.62 11.08 -27.42
C PRO A 723 7.45 11.60 -26.55
N THR A 724 6.21 11.26 -26.90
CA THR A 724 5.00 11.68 -26.17
C THR A 724 4.53 10.63 -25.16
N HIS A 725 4.96 9.38 -25.31
CA HIS A 725 4.43 8.26 -24.52
C HIS A 725 4.70 8.42 -23.03
N GLY A 726 5.86 8.96 -22.63
CA GLY A 726 6.19 9.12 -21.22
C GLY A 726 5.17 9.99 -20.46
N ALA A 727 4.80 11.14 -21.02
CA ALA A 727 3.80 12.01 -20.42
C ALA A 727 2.39 11.39 -20.44
N ARG A 728 1.99 10.79 -21.57
CA ARG A 728 0.67 10.14 -21.72
C ARG A 728 0.49 8.97 -20.76
N VAL A 729 1.51 8.11 -20.64
CA VAL A 729 1.49 6.97 -19.71
C VAL A 729 1.41 7.45 -18.26
N LEU A 730 2.18 8.47 -17.88
CA LEU A 730 2.11 9.04 -16.54
C LEU A 730 0.72 9.57 -16.18
N SER A 731 0.03 10.25 -17.11
CA SER A 731 -1.31 10.81 -16.84
C SER A 731 -2.40 9.75 -16.59
N MET A 732 -2.16 8.49 -16.97
CA MET A 732 -3.09 7.37 -16.78
C MET A 732 -2.52 6.26 -15.90
N ALA A 733 -1.33 6.48 -15.30
CA ALA A 733 -0.67 5.48 -14.48
C ALA A 733 -1.39 5.31 -13.14
N ARG A 734 -1.69 4.05 -12.80
CA ARG A 734 -2.32 3.67 -11.53
C ARG A 734 -1.34 3.87 -10.38
N GLY A 735 -1.87 4.23 -9.20
CA GLY A 735 -1.08 4.38 -7.97
C GLY A 735 -0.23 5.66 -7.90
N LEU A 736 -0.49 6.65 -8.78
CA LEU A 736 0.14 7.98 -8.79
C LEU A 736 -0.88 9.12 -8.57
N GLN A 737 -2.07 8.82 -8.05
CA GLN A 737 -3.17 9.79 -7.97
C GLN A 737 -2.87 11.00 -7.07
N SER A 738 -1.94 10.85 -6.11
CA SER A 738 -1.50 11.94 -5.23
C SER A 738 -0.48 12.89 -5.86
N LEU A 739 -0.09 12.67 -7.13
CA LEU A 739 0.91 13.44 -7.84
C LEU A 739 0.30 14.06 -9.11
N GLU A 740 0.23 15.38 -9.18
CA GLU A 740 -0.22 16.08 -10.37
C GLU A 740 0.91 16.17 -11.41
N ILE A 741 0.64 15.68 -12.62
CA ILE A 741 1.62 15.65 -13.71
C ILE A 741 1.56 16.97 -14.49
N ILE A 742 2.70 17.66 -14.58
CA ILE A 742 2.85 18.90 -15.34
C ILE A 742 3.58 18.60 -16.65
N PRO A 743 2.88 18.50 -17.79
CA PRO A 743 3.51 18.19 -19.06
C PRO A 743 4.33 19.39 -19.58
N PHE A 744 5.44 19.09 -20.26
CA PHE A 744 6.25 20.12 -20.90
C PHE A 744 5.53 20.79 -22.07
N LYS A 745 5.71 22.10 -22.14
CA LYS A 745 5.71 22.82 -23.42
C LYS A 745 7.12 22.70 -24.01
N VAL A 746 7.23 22.44 -25.31
CA VAL A 746 8.54 22.36 -25.99
C VAL A 746 9.23 23.72 -25.86
N ALA A 747 10.45 23.77 -25.35
CA ALA A 747 11.25 24.99 -25.25
C ALA A 747 12.42 24.94 -26.24
N ALA A 748 12.63 26.02 -26.98
CA ALA A 748 13.71 26.16 -27.96
C ALA A 748 14.32 27.57 -27.89
N TYR A 749 15.50 27.75 -28.49
CA TYR A 749 16.18 29.04 -28.49
C TYR A 749 15.54 29.98 -29.51
N ASP A 750 14.91 31.04 -29.05
CA ASP A 750 14.30 32.07 -29.89
C ASP A 750 15.41 33.03 -30.38
N LYS A 751 15.79 32.92 -31.65
CA LYS A 751 16.87 33.70 -32.27
C LYS A 751 16.56 35.20 -32.31
N LYS A 752 15.27 35.56 -32.39
CA LYS A 752 14.83 36.96 -32.45
C LYS A 752 14.94 37.61 -31.09
N ASN A 753 14.49 36.91 -30.04
CA ASN A 753 14.49 37.41 -28.66
C ASN A 753 15.76 37.07 -27.88
N LYS A 754 16.68 36.31 -28.47
CA LYS A 754 17.96 35.85 -27.89
C LYS A 754 17.80 35.20 -26.51
N LYS A 755 16.78 34.36 -26.36
CA LYS A 755 16.49 33.65 -25.10
C LYS A 755 15.75 32.34 -25.37
N MET A 756 15.72 31.47 -24.37
CA MET A 756 14.86 30.29 -24.41
C MET A 756 13.39 30.71 -24.28
N SER A 757 12.52 30.16 -25.13
CA SER A 757 11.08 30.43 -25.14
C SER A 757 10.32 29.16 -25.50
N PHE A 758 9.02 29.14 -25.21
CA PHE A 758 8.15 28.05 -25.65
C PHE A 758 8.01 28.10 -27.18
N PHE A 759 8.20 26.94 -27.81
CA PHE A 759 8.16 26.75 -29.24
C PHE A 759 6.77 27.07 -29.78
N ASP A 760 6.75 27.75 -30.92
CA ASP A 760 5.55 28.23 -31.58
C ASP A 760 5.63 27.85 -33.07
N LEU A 761 4.62 27.09 -33.51
CA LEU A 761 4.56 26.52 -34.86
C LEU A 761 4.45 27.60 -35.94
N GLU A 762 3.79 28.73 -35.64
CA GLU A 762 3.55 29.81 -36.61
C GLU A 762 4.83 30.57 -36.96
N ARG A 763 5.81 30.55 -36.04
CA ARG A 763 7.12 31.20 -36.20
C ARG A 763 8.28 30.21 -36.01
N LYS A 764 8.11 28.99 -36.53
CA LYS A 764 9.10 27.90 -36.42
C LYS A 764 10.52 28.30 -36.86
N GLN A 765 10.64 29.18 -37.85
CA GLN A 765 11.90 29.69 -38.40
C GLN A 765 12.71 30.53 -37.40
N ASP A 766 12.06 31.09 -36.38
CA ASP A 766 12.70 31.91 -35.35
C ASP A 766 13.36 31.06 -34.28
N PHE A 767 13.09 29.76 -34.23
CA PHE A 767 13.61 28.86 -33.22
C PHE A 767 14.81 28.04 -33.70
N ASP A 768 15.77 27.82 -32.80
CA ASP A 768 16.90 26.91 -32.97
C ASP A 768 16.88 25.81 -31.89
N PHE A 769 16.98 24.55 -32.32
CA PHE A 769 17.05 23.39 -31.44
C PHE A 769 18.51 22.96 -31.29
N ILE A 770 19.10 23.30 -30.15
CA ILE A 770 20.48 22.92 -29.84
C ILE A 770 20.46 21.55 -29.16
N SER A 771 20.79 20.51 -29.93
CA SER A 771 20.88 19.15 -29.43
C SER A 771 22.05 18.96 -28.45
N GLY A 772 21.99 17.92 -27.61
CA GLY A 772 23.09 17.56 -26.73
C GLY A 772 24.40 17.29 -27.49
N THR A 773 24.33 16.72 -28.69
CA THR A 773 25.51 16.53 -29.55
C THR A 773 26.10 17.87 -30.00
N ARG A 774 25.28 18.81 -30.50
CA ARG A 774 25.75 20.15 -30.88
C ARG A 774 26.34 20.91 -29.70
N MET A 775 25.74 20.78 -28.51
CA MET A 775 26.28 21.33 -27.27
C MET A 775 27.68 20.79 -26.95
N ARG A 776 27.88 19.47 -27.08
CA ARG A 776 29.18 18.82 -26.87
C ARG A 776 30.23 19.30 -27.87
N ASP A 777 29.86 19.40 -29.15
CA ASP A 777 30.79 19.82 -30.20
C ASP A 777 31.25 21.27 -29.98
N LEU A 778 30.33 22.15 -29.55
CA LEU A 778 30.67 23.53 -29.15
C LEU A 778 31.64 23.54 -27.96
N ALA A 779 31.35 22.77 -26.91
CA ALA A 779 32.18 22.69 -25.72
C ALA A 779 33.60 22.17 -26.02
N LYS A 780 33.70 21.09 -26.83
CA LYS A 780 34.97 20.53 -27.29
C LYS A 780 35.78 21.52 -28.12
N ALA A 781 35.11 22.31 -28.97
CA ALA A 781 35.74 23.34 -29.79
C ALA A 781 36.05 24.65 -29.03
N GLY A 782 35.73 24.74 -27.73
CA GLY A 782 35.90 25.97 -26.95
C GLY A 782 35.01 27.13 -27.40
N LYS A 783 33.92 26.84 -28.12
CA LYS A 783 32.94 27.84 -28.60
C LYS A 783 31.78 27.96 -27.62
N CYS A 784 31.31 29.18 -27.37
CA CYS A 784 30.11 29.38 -26.56
C CYS A 784 28.83 29.06 -27.38
N PRO A 785 27.78 28.55 -26.73
CA PRO A 785 26.44 28.52 -27.33
C PRO A 785 25.92 29.96 -27.49
N PRO A 786 24.80 30.17 -28.20
CA PRO A 786 24.14 31.46 -28.26
C PRO A 786 23.85 32.00 -26.85
N ASP A 787 24.05 33.31 -26.67
CA ASP A 787 23.78 33.99 -25.40
C ASP A 787 22.34 33.75 -24.95
N GLY A 788 22.12 33.52 -23.66
CA GLY A 788 20.79 33.17 -23.14
C GLY A 788 20.36 31.70 -23.33
N PHE A 789 21.17 30.84 -23.98
CA PHE A 789 20.92 29.38 -24.00
C PHE A 789 21.25 28.70 -22.66
N MET A 790 22.36 29.08 -22.04
CA MET A 790 22.81 28.57 -20.75
C MET A 790 23.59 29.67 -20.03
N SER A 791 23.47 29.69 -18.70
CA SER A 791 24.34 30.44 -17.78
C SER A 791 25.83 30.36 -18.18
N PRO A 792 26.58 31.47 -18.26
CA PRO A 792 28.01 31.46 -18.56
C PRO A 792 28.85 30.62 -17.59
N LYS A 793 28.64 30.74 -16.28
CA LYS A 793 29.36 29.92 -15.28
C LYS A 793 29.02 28.44 -15.42
N ALA A 794 27.76 28.12 -15.68
CA ALA A 794 27.33 26.75 -15.92
C ALA A 794 27.91 26.18 -17.22
N TRP A 795 28.01 27.00 -18.27
CA TRP A 795 28.68 26.63 -19.52
C TRP A 795 30.17 26.35 -19.31
N ASN A 796 30.86 27.20 -18.55
CA ASN A 796 32.29 27.05 -18.27
C ASN A 796 32.60 25.71 -17.58
N VAL A 797 31.75 25.26 -16.65
CA VAL A 797 31.88 23.93 -16.04
C VAL A 797 31.84 22.81 -17.09
N LEU A 798 30.92 22.89 -18.06
CA LEU A 798 30.81 21.90 -19.13
C LEU A 798 31.97 21.99 -20.13
N ALA A 799 32.36 23.20 -20.51
CA ALA A 799 33.48 23.43 -21.43
C ALA A 799 34.78 22.85 -20.85
N GLN A 800 35.08 23.14 -19.58
CA GLN A 800 36.25 22.58 -18.88
C GLN A 800 36.22 21.06 -18.87
N TYR A 801 35.08 20.45 -18.56
CA TYR A 801 34.93 19.00 -18.61
C TYR A 801 35.25 18.44 -20.00
N TYR A 802 34.58 18.91 -21.05
CA TYR A 802 34.77 18.38 -22.40
C TYR A 802 36.15 18.67 -23.01
N GLN A 803 36.81 19.75 -22.59
CA GLN A 803 38.18 20.06 -23.00
C GLN A 803 39.22 19.17 -22.33
N ASN A 804 38.97 18.76 -21.08
CA ASN A 804 39.90 17.89 -20.34
C ASN A 804 39.74 16.41 -20.74
N VAL A 805 38.53 15.96 -21.08
CA VAL A 805 38.28 14.57 -21.53
C VAL A 805 39.01 14.21 -22.83
N ASN A 806 39.39 15.20 -23.66
CA ASN A 806 40.15 14.96 -24.90
C ASN A 806 41.67 15.10 -24.74
N LYS A 807 42.19 15.27 -23.51
CA LYS A 807 43.64 15.41 -23.24
C LYS A 807 44.31 14.15 -22.72
N ASP A 808 43.51 13.15 -22.33
CA ASP A 808 43.92 11.78 -22.02
C ASP A 808 43.51 10.86 -23.18
#